data_AF-A0A533WRG7-F1
#
_entry.id   AF-A0A533WRG7-F1
#
_cell.length_a   1.000
_cell.length_b   1.000
_cell.length_c   1.000
_cell.angle_alpha   90.00
_cell.angle_beta   90.00
_cell.angle_gamma   90.00
#
_symmetry.space_group_name_H-M   'P 1'
#
loop_
_entity.id
_entity.type
_entity.pdbx_description
1 polymer ?
#
loop_
_entity_poly.entity_id
_entity_poly.type
_entity_poly.pdbx_seq_one_letter_code
_entity_poly.pdbx_strand_id
1 'polypeptide(L)'
;MNKLNNISKFQFVLILLLISTVAIIPEMPRSYAHASVEKSDPARAQSLSSSPTKVDIYLSDPIDIRYSQLKVLDSDGKEIQENDLHYINNNQYTMSVSLPAGLKDGLYTISTKVLDQTDGHVTEDAFVFAIGQPVPQNLTNLSNYQVVSIPEAIARFPALLGQVMVTGSVSATLWLWNPISRIFTLRNSTFETRVKIDVSMTRWITIGSNILLVSGFAMIIVQAYAINAGILDAISTKFGNMWLLRMIISSVLFGLSYVMYYKMKKSPKVLPKRYLLTMLGLSFAVLATTSLIGHGAATGQVIPILLDFVHNVFASLWIGGVIYIAFVVMPHLKQITNSNLRISVISLLIPRFSTLVITVLGAVVITGPFLLYVLEGNLALTLASFYGKILIIKLSLAAAMISLGAYNQTAIYKTAYNTITDNKQNTTLPETVSIDASRILVNFNSSIKIEALVGMALIASVAILVDAGLPSSEFQNILQSLPDKAFALNANSNLINMQQFSQTRFIENGSRVVLSISPFSTGNNNFNISFLDSNKNPIDTKSVHLKLTQTDIGIGPITIDANQTSVGIFSINADFGFAGHWTVRVEGIQNKENALNLVASYDLFVKPQLSSLVTSINESKTPGNSSTPRYPVYDNIRNKIWVGDTKINGGKILEFDLETGKYVEHKIDGLNSVIYMALDSHDTLWYIDYQRKILGHYNPDNNSNQDYPIPSQGILTGIAIDNNDTVWITSTEITTHISELLKFNPSTAEFDSIKLPDKSSPQGIAIDNTSGRIWIAGGLGMVFSLDPSNNKIEEFAPTEKNYTLAGPTAIILDSQTGKIYISEHEGHAVSVFSPLLKTFERIPLDPNPDDLPYGMAFDKYHNLWVAQHTIDKIAIVDTRTKEYIEKNIPSSNSWIQWITSDSQGNIVIAEEKANALGIITISANAPSGNLQNNQLNIPVGIPQIGFSYAQIVAPSITGLLIVVAFFYSKAVLDLRNSSNKIRKVQTE
;
A
#
# COMPACT_ATOMS: atom_id res chain seq x y z
N MET A 1 41.96 -41.10 27.82
CA MET A 1 42.13 -39.64 28.04
C MET A 1 43.13 -38.94 27.11
N ASN A 2 43.74 -39.58 26.09
CA ASN A 2 44.78 -38.95 25.25
C ASN A 2 44.35 -38.49 23.83
N LYS A 3 43.05 -38.24 23.56
CA LYS A 3 42.58 -37.77 22.23
C LYS A 3 42.03 -36.33 22.20
N LEU A 4 42.04 -35.61 23.33
CA LEU A 4 41.54 -34.23 23.44
C LEU A 4 42.62 -33.15 23.28
N ASN A 5 43.90 -33.50 23.23
CA ASN A 5 45.02 -32.54 23.26
C ASN A 5 45.39 -31.87 21.92
N ASN A 6 44.54 -31.92 20.89
CA ASN A 6 44.85 -31.32 19.58
C ASN A 6 43.74 -30.37 19.06
N ILE A 7 43.00 -29.74 19.97
CA ILE A 7 42.11 -28.63 19.66
C ILE A 7 42.92 -27.35 19.88
N SER A 8 43.15 -26.56 18.83
CA SER A 8 43.84 -25.27 19.02
C SER A 8 43.01 -24.36 19.93
N LYS A 9 43.63 -23.48 20.73
CA LYS A 9 42.91 -22.55 21.63
C LYS A 9 41.77 -21.80 20.90
N PHE A 10 41.95 -21.52 19.61
CA PHE A 10 40.94 -20.94 18.72
C PHE A 10 39.74 -21.86 18.45
N GLN A 11 39.94 -23.17 18.25
CA GLN A 11 38.87 -24.15 18.06
C GLN A 11 38.07 -24.39 19.35
N PHE A 12 38.71 -24.31 20.52
CA PHE A 12 38.01 -24.42 21.80
C PHE A 12 37.09 -23.22 22.04
N VAL A 13 37.55 -22.01 21.71
CA VAL A 13 36.75 -20.78 21.77
C VAL A 13 35.58 -20.82 20.76
N LEU A 14 35.78 -21.37 19.56
CA LEU A 14 34.73 -21.53 18.56
C LEU A 14 33.68 -22.59 18.92
N ILE A 15 34.10 -23.71 19.53
CA ILE A 15 33.19 -24.74 20.05
C ILE A 15 32.39 -24.18 21.23
N LEU A 16 33.02 -23.41 22.11
CA LEU A 16 32.34 -22.68 23.18
C LEU A 16 31.36 -21.64 22.63
N LEU A 17 31.72 -20.92 21.56
CA LEU A 17 30.82 -20.01 20.86
C LEU A 17 29.62 -20.76 20.27
N LEU A 18 29.84 -21.90 19.61
CA LEU A 18 28.80 -22.75 19.02
C LEU A 18 27.85 -23.33 20.09
N ILE A 19 28.39 -23.74 21.24
CA ILE A 19 27.61 -24.23 22.39
C ILE A 19 26.88 -23.07 23.06
N SER A 20 27.51 -21.89 23.18
CA SER A 20 26.89 -20.69 23.75
C SER A 20 25.74 -20.15 22.89
N THR A 21 25.84 -20.22 21.55
CA THR A 21 24.73 -19.86 20.64
C THR A 21 23.54 -20.82 20.74
N VAL A 22 23.75 -22.06 21.19
CA VAL A 22 22.67 -23.03 21.45
C VAL A 22 22.15 -22.93 22.89
N ALA A 23 22.96 -22.45 23.84
CA ALA A 23 22.62 -22.36 25.26
C ALA A 23 21.98 -21.02 25.68
N ILE A 24 22.06 -19.98 24.84
CA ILE A 24 21.36 -18.70 25.04
C ILE A 24 20.05 -18.75 24.23
N ILE A 25 19.11 -19.59 24.65
CA ILE A 25 17.72 -19.55 24.19
C ILE A 25 16.95 -18.86 25.30
N PRO A 26 16.70 -17.53 25.23
CA PRO A 26 15.79 -16.89 26.18
C PRO A 26 14.40 -17.52 26.06
N GLU A 27 13.61 -17.51 27.14
CA GLU A 27 12.24 -18.02 27.17
C GLU A 27 11.47 -17.54 25.93
N MET A 28 11.03 -18.48 25.07
CA MET A 28 10.45 -18.18 23.76
C MET A 28 8.93 -18.32 23.80
N PRO A 29 8.17 -17.22 23.76
CA PRO A 29 6.72 -17.25 23.61
C PRO A 29 6.30 -17.63 22.17
N ARG A 30 5.06 -18.14 22.01
CA ARG A 30 4.49 -18.58 20.71
C ARG A 30 4.28 -17.38 19.79
N SER A 31 4.57 -17.51 18.51
CA SER A 31 4.44 -16.44 17.50
C SER A 31 4.23 -17.04 16.09
N TYR A 32 3.67 -16.27 15.17
CA TYR A 32 3.10 -16.66 13.89
C TYR A 32 3.80 -16.04 12.65
N ALA A 33 5.03 -15.57 12.71
CA ALA A 33 5.82 -15.18 11.53
C ALA A 33 5.15 -14.18 10.57
N HIS A 34 4.35 -13.27 11.14
CA HIS A 34 3.95 -11.96 10.64
C HIS A 34 2.92 -11.45 11.65
N ALA A 35 3.24 -10.41 12.42
CA ALA A 35 2.33 -9.85 13.40
C ALA A 35 0.99 -9.45 12.77
N SER A 36 -0.05 -10.23 13.00
CA SER A 36 -1.42 -9.95 12.58
C SER A 36 -2.30 -9.70 13.80
N VAL A 37 -3.37 -8.93 13.62
CA VAL A 37 -4.32 -8.66 14.70
C VAL A 37 -5.15 -9.93 14.96
N GLU A 38 -4.91 -10.61 16.09
CA GLU A 38 -5.72 -11.76 16.51
C GLU A 38 -7.04 -11.34 17.14
N LYS A 39 -6.98 -10.28 17.95
CA LYS A 39 -8.12 -9.77 18.72
C LYS A 39 -7.95 -8.27 18.93
N SER A 40 -9.08 -7.56 18.97
CA SER A 40 -9.13 -6.15 19.36
C SER A 40 -10.24 -5.91 20.38
N ASP A 41 -10.09 -4.85 21.17
CA ASP A 41 -11.14 -4.28 22.02
C ASP A 41 -11.07 -2.75 21.88
N PRO A 42 -12.01 -2.11 21.17
CA PRO A 42 -13.23 -2.67 20.59
C PRO A 42 -12.98 -3.75 19.52
N ALA A 43 -13.83 -4.78 19.51
CA ALA A 43 -13.73 -5.87 18.55
C ALA A 43 -14.07 -5.40 17.13
N ARG A 44 -13.49 -6.07 16.13
CA ARG A 44 -13.77 -5.83 14.71
C ARG A 44 -15.28 -5.91 14.45
N ALA A 45 -15.81 -4.87 13.81
CA ALA A 45 -17.24 -4.69 13.55
C ALA A 45 -18.15 -4.76 14.80
N GLN A 46 -17.63 -4.44 15.98
CA GLN A 46 -18.43 -4.35 17.20
C GLN A 46 -19.22 -3.05 17.25
N SER A 47 -20.47 -3.14 17.68
CA SER A 47 -21.29 -2.00 18.09
C SER A 47 -21.30 -1.87 19.61
N LEU A 48 -20.82 -0.74 20.11
CA LEU A 48 -20.78 -0.39 21.52
C LEU A 48 -21.97 0.50 21.88
N SER A 49 -22.52 0.31 23.08
CA SER A 49 -23.59 1.17 23.63
C SER A 49 -23.05 2.44 24.31
N SER A 50 -21.74 2.55 24.51
CA SER A 50 -21.10 3.68 25.19
C SER A 50 -19.65 3.83 24.71
N SER A 51 -19.10 5.04 24.84
CA SER A 51 -17.72 5.37 24.45
C SER A 51 -16.70 4.47 25.15
N PRO A 52 -15.82 3.76 24.40
CA PRO A 52 -14.66 3.11 24.99
C PRO A 52 -13.66 4.18 25.48
N THR A 53 -12.81 3.80 26.43
CA THR A 53 -11.76 4.68 27.01
C THR A 53 -10.38 4.42 26.40
N LYS A 54 -10.25 3.35 25.61
CA LYS A 54 -9.01 2.92 24.97
C LYS A 54 -9.29 1.97 23.82
N VAL A 55 -8.27 1.73 22.99
CA VAL A 55 -8.25 0.64 22.02
C VAL A 55 -7.10 -0.29 22.35
N ASP A 56 -7.41 -1.54 22.66
CA ASP A 56 -6.45 -2.61 22.90
C ASP A 56 -6.40 -3.53 21.66
N ILE A 57 -5.19 -3.83 21.21
CA ILE A 57 -4.91 -4.74 20.10
C ILE A 57 -4.05 -5.89 20.64
N TYR A 58 -4.41 -7.12 20.27
CA TYR A 58 -3.70 -8.35 20.57
C TYR A 58 -3.25 -8.97 19.25
N LEU A 59 -1.96 -9.29 19.18
CA LEU A 59 -1.26 -9.65 17.97
C LEU A 59 -0.78 -11.10 18.04
N SER A 60 -0.62 -11.71 16.87
CA SER A 60 -0.12 -13.08 16.72
C SER A 60 1.36 -13.22 17.01
N ASP A 61 2.11 -12.11 16.91
CA ASP A 61 3.56 -12.04 17.10
C ASP A 61 3.95 -10.87 18.02
N PRO A 62 5.12 -10.97 18.69
CA PRO A 62 5.63 -9.86 19.47
C PRO A 62 6.10 -8.72 18.55
N ILE A 63 5.71 -7.48 18.85
CA ILE A 63 6.02 -6.32 18.01
C ILE A 63 7.01 -5.36 18.66
N ASP A 64 7.81 -4.65 17.87
CA ASP A 64 8.63 -3.53 18.34
C ASP A 64 7.78 -2.25 18.31
N ILE A 65 7.36 -1.79 19.48
CA ILE A 65 6.43 -0.65 19.59
C ILE A 65 7.04 0.67 19.11
N ARG A 66 8.38 0.78 19.09
CA ARG A 66 9.09 1.99 18.64
C ARG A 66 8.90 2.29 17.16
N TYR A 67 8.62 1.25 16.37
CA TYR A 67 8.41 1.33 14.93
C TYR A 67 7.01 0.82 14.54
N SER A 68 6.09 0.77 15.50
CA SER A 68 4.68 0.40 15.30
C SER A 68 3.78 1.62 15.51
N GLN A 69 2.58 1.59 14.92
CA GLN A 69 1.57 2.63 15.00
C GLN A 69 0.18 2.01 15.18
N LEU A 70 -0.64 2.65 16.01
CA LEU A 70 -2.07 2.37 16.18
C LEU A 70 -2.79 3.72 16.14
N LYS A 71 -3.65 3.87 15.15
CA LYS A 71 -4.45 5.07 14.90
C LYS A 71 -5.92 4.74 15.06
N VAL A 72 -6.68 5.67 15.63
CA VAL A 72 -8.13 5.57 15.76
C VAL A 72 -8.73 6.81 15.13
N LEU A 73 -9.47 6.61 14.05
CA LEU A 73 -10.07 7.67 13.24
C LEU A 73 -11.57 7.72 13.52
N ASP A 74 -12.13 8.92 13.64
CA ASP A 74 -13.58 9.12 13.66
C ASP A 74 -14.20 9.12 12.24
N SER A 75 -15.50 9.37 12.16
CA SER A 75 -16.25 9.44 10.89
C SER A 75 -15.85 10.59 9.98
N ASP A 76 -15.13 11.59 10.49
CA ASP A 76 -14.59 12.71 9.74
C ASP A 76 -13.14 12.48 9.30
N GLY A 77 -12.56 11.31 9.62
CA GLY A 77 -11.19 10.93 9.29
C GLY A 77 -10.14 11.56 10.22
N LYS A 78 -10.57 12.14 11.35
CA LYS A 78 -9.67 12.77 12.32
C LYS A 78 -9.10 11.72 13.27
N GLU A 79 -7.80 11.78 13.53
CA GLU A 79 -7.15 11.01 14.59
C GLU A 79 -7.65 11.49 15.96
N ILE A 80 -8.27 10.57 16.71
CA ILE A 80 -8.87 10.86 18.02
C ILE A 80 -8.11 10.26 19.19
N GLN A 81 -7.15 9.36 18.94
CA GLN A 81 -6.38 8.73 20.01
C GLN A 81 -5.39 9.70 20.68
N GLU A 82 -5.08 9.44 21.95
CA GLU A 82 -3.99 10.12 22.64
C GLU A 82 -2.63 9.63 22.10
N ASN A 83 -1.59 10.47 22.19
CA ASN A 83 -0.25 10.11 21.73
C ASN A 83 0.52 9.30 22.78
N ASP A 84 -0.05 8.17 23.22
CA ASP A 84 0.39 7.38 24.37
C ASP A 84 0.56 5.88 24.07
N LEU A 85 0.89 5.53 22.83
CA LEU A 85 1.07 4.14 22.39
C LEU A 85 1.99 3.34 23.33
N HIS A 86 1.47 2.26 23.92
CA HIS A 86 2.19 1.43 24.88
C HIS A 86 1.79 -0.06 24.84
N TYR A 87 2.61 -0.92 25.45
CA TYR A 87 2.31 -2.35 25.65
C TYR A 87 1.33 -2.54 26.82
N ILE A 88 0.36 -3.45 26.69
CA ILE A 88 -0.54 -3.79 27.79
C ILE A 88 0.21 -4.67 28.80
N ASN A 89 0.36 -4.21 30.05
CA ASN A 89 1.10 -4.93 31.10
C ASN A 89 2.52 -5.37 30.66
N ASN A 90 3.17 -4.56 29.81
CA ASN A 90 4.49 -4.86 29.23
C ASN A 90 4.53 -6.15 28.38
N ASN A 91 3.38 -6.58 27.85
CA ASN A 91 3.25 -7.74 26.96
C ASN A 91 3.50 -7.33 25.49
N GLN A 92 4.55 -7.89 24.88
CA GLN A 92 4.98 -7.56 23.50
C GLN A 92 3.99 -7.98 22.41
N TYR A 93 3.02 -8.83 22.75
CA TYR A 93 1.93 -9.29 21.86
C TYR A 93 0.74 -8.35 21.86
N THR A 94 0.86 -7.18 22.48
CA THR A 94 -0.27 -6.27 22.65
C THR A 94 0.15 -4.83 22.45
N MET A 95 -0.77 -4.00 21.99
CA MET A 95 -0.57 -2.56 21.96
C MET A 95 -1.86 -1.85 22.32
N SER A 96 -1.75 -0.70 22.97
CA SER A 96 -2.89 0.08 23.42
C SER A 96 -2.65 1.58 23.24
N VAL A 97 -3.72 2.30 22.93
CA VAL A 97 -3.79 3.77 22.94
C VAL A 97 -5.02 4.20 23.73
N SER A 98 -4.90 5.30 24.46
CA SER A 98 -6.04 5.89 25.18
C SER A 98 -6.94 6.68 24.23
N LEU A 99 -8.23 6.73 24.57
CA LEU A 99 -9.23 7.52 23.87
C LEU A 99 -9.78 8.63 24.78
N PRO A 100 -10.11 9.82 24.23
CA PRO A 100 -10.78 10.88 24.96
C PRO A 100 -12.12 10.42 25.54
N ALA A 101 -12.49 10.95 26.70
CA ALA A 101 -13.78 10.65 27.30
C ALA A 101 -14.93 11.29 26.50
N GLY A 102 -16.02 10.53 26.30
CA GLY A 102 -17.25 11.06 25.70
C GLY A 102 -17.22 11.14 24.18
N LEU A 103 -16.67 10.12 23.51
CA LEU A 103 -16.75 10.03 22.04
C LEU A 103 -18.22 10.02 21.59
N LYS A 104 -18.48 10.70 20.48
CA LYS A 104 -19.82 10.81 19.90
C LYS A 104 -20.28 9.47 19.32
N ASP A 105 -21.58 9.26 19.23
CA ASP A 105 -22.13 8.13 18.47
C ASP A 105 -21.70 8.25 17.00
N GLY A 106 -21.19 7.16 16.43
CA GLY A 106 -20.48 7.23 15.15
C GLY A 106 -19.75 5.94 14.78
N LEU A 107 -19.23 5.89 13.55
CA LEU A 107 -18.36 4.81 13.06
C LEU A 107 -16.90 5.27 13.23
N TYR A 108 -16.06 4.37 13.73
CA TYR A 108 -14.66 4.62 14.00
C TYR A 108 -13.80 3.58 13.29
N THR A 109 -12.64 4.00 12.78
CA THR A 109 -11.69 3.14 12.09
C THR A 109 -10.42 2.99 12.92
N ILE A 110 -10.08 1.76 13.27
CA ILE A 110 -8.80 1.39 13.85
C ILE A 110 -7.85 1.03 12.70
N SER A 111 -6.67 1.63 12.68
CA SER A 111 -5.60 1.30 11.74
C SER A 111 -4.33 0.96 12.51
N THR A 112 -3.68 -0.13 12.13
CA THR A 112 -2.44 -0.61 12.72
C THR A 112 -1.37 -0.73 11.64
N LYS A 113 -0.14 -0.38 12.02
CA LYS A 113 1.08 -0.66 11.26
C LYS A 113 2.10 -1.18 12.25
N VAL A 114 2.47 -2.44 12.19
CA VAL A 114 3.27 -3.07 13.25
C VAL A 114 4.53 -3.72 12.70
N LEU A 115 5.65 -3.53 13.41
CA LEU A 115 6.92 -4.21 13.13
C LEU A 115 7.02 -5.48 13.98
N ASP A 116 7.03 -6.64 13.33
CA ASP A 116 7.25 -7.94 13.96
C ASP A 116 8.71 -8.08 14.42
N GLN A 117 8.93 -8.50 15.67
CA GLN A 117 10.27 -8.68 16.23
C GLN A 117 10.96 -9.99 15.82
N THR A 118 10.19 -10.98 15.41
CA THR A 118 10.66 -12.33 15.09
C THR A 118 11.21 -12.38 13.67
N ASP A 119 10.42 -11.93 12.70
CA ASP A 119 10.75 -12.03 11.28
C ASP A 119 11.09 -10.69 10.60
N GLY A 120 10.94 -9.58 11.33
CA GLY A 120 11.36 -8.24 10.92
C GLY A 120 10.44 -7.56 9.91
N HIS A 121 9.26 -8.11 9.60
CA HIS A 121 8.33 -7.52 8.64
C HIS A 121 7.44 -6.44 9.26
N VAL A 122 6.98 -5.52 8.41
CA VAL A 122 5.98 -4.52 8.75
C VAL A 122 4.65 -4.92 8.13
N THR A 123 3.65 -5.14 8.97
CA THR A 123 2.29 -5.47 8.55
C THR A 123 1.35 -4.30 8.81
N GLU A 124 0.34 -4.16 7.98
CA GLU A 124 -0.68 -3.11 8.10
C GLU A 124 -2.07 -3.75 8.11
N ASP A 125 -2.94 -3.30 9.00
CA ASP A 125 -4.33 -3.77 9.10
C ASP A 125 -5.25 -2.58 9.44
N ALA A 126 -6.49 -2.62 8.97
CA ALA A 126 -7.48 -1.60 9.25
C ALA A 126 -8.88 -2.21 9.35
N PHE A 127 -9.64 -1.77 10.35
CA PHE A 127 -10.99 -2.27 10.60
C PHE A 127 -11.82 -1.28 11.41
N VAL A 128 -13.13 -1.48 11.46
CA VAL A 128 -14.07 -0.52 12.04
C VAL A 128 -14.78 -1.05 13.29
N PHE A 129 -15.22 -0.14 14.16
CA PHE A 129 -16.20 -0.37 15.22
C PHE A 129 -17.18 0.81 15.26
N ALA A 130 -18.33 0.66 15.91
CA ALA A 130 -19.33 1.74 16.03
C ALA A 130 -19.72 1.99 17.48
N ILE A 131 -20.12 3.22 17.79
CA ILE A 131 -20.69 3.65 19.07
C ILE A 131 -22.11 4.14 18.83
N GLY A 132 -23.07 3.67 19.62
CA GLY A 132 -24.48 4.09 19.56
C GLY A 132 -25.26 3.61 18.32
N GLN A 133 -24.62 2.86 17.40
CA GLN A 133 -25.23 2.39 16.16
C GLN A 133 -24.68 1.02 15.69
N PRO A 134 -25.44 0.25 14.87
CA PRO A 134 -24.97 -1.01 14.27
C PRO A 134 -23.82 -0.77 13.28
N VAL A 135 -22.82 -1.66 13.25
CA VAL A 135 -21.82 -1.68 12.17
C VAL A 135 -22.45 -2.26 10.89
N PRO A 136 -22.31 -1.61 9.72
CA PRO A 136 -22.80 -2.13 8.45
C PRO A 136 -22.27 -3.54 8.12
N GLN A 137 -23.15 -4.50 7.80
CA GLN A 137 -22.78 -5.90 7.55
C GLN A 137 -21.75 -6.10 6.43
N ASN A 138 -21.63 -5.19 5.45
CA ASN A 138 -20.64 -5.32 4.37
C ASN A 138 -19.20 -5.02 4.80
N LEU A 139 -19.00 -4.35 5.95
CA LEU A 139 -17.69 -4.07 6.54
C LEU A 139 -17.18 -5.25 7.39
N THR A 140 -18.00 -6.29 7.59
CA THR A 140 -17.62 -7.50 8.34
C THR A 140 -16.69 -8.43 7.54
N ASN A 141 -16.64 -8.28 6.21
CA ASN A 141 -15.82 -9.12 5.31
C ASN A 141 -14.49 -8.46 4.90
N LEU A 142 -14.12 -7.33 5.52
CA LEU A 142 -12.85 -6.68 5.23
C LEU A 142 -11.70 -7.43 5.89
N SER A 143 -10.96 -8.21 5.09
CA SER A 143 -9.49 -8.26 4.99
C SER A 143 -9.03 -9.66 4.58
N ASN A 144 -8.27 -9.71 3.49
CA ASN A 144 -7.26 -10.73 3.22
C ASN A 144 -6.16 -10.03 2.41
N TYR A 145 -5.19 -9.44 3.11
CA TYR A 145 -3.95 -9.01 2.48
C TYR A 145 -2.79 -9.69 3.19
N GLN A 146 -2.12 -10.57 2.45
CA GLN A 146 -0.72 -10.86 2.64
C GLN A 146 -0.04 -10.66 1.30
N VAL A 147 0.84 -9.67 1.23
CA VAL A 147 1.72 -9.52 0.08
C VAL A 147 3.12 -9.93 0.49
N VAL A 148 3.60 -10.96 -0.19
CA VAL A 148 5.01 -11.29 -0.32
C VAL A 148 5.76 -10.01 -0.66
N SER A 149 6.71 -9.62 0.18
CA SER A 149 7.65 -8.56 -0.09
C SER A 149 8.62 -9.03 -1.17
N ILE A 150 8.29 -8.73 -2.43
CA ILE A 150 9.14 -9.05 -3.59
C ILE A 150 10.59 -8.55 -3.38
N PRO A 151 10.84 -7.31 -2.91
CA PRO A 151 12.19 -6.84 -2.63
C PRO A 151 12.94 -7.72 -1.62
N GLU A 152 12.25 -8.21 -0.59
CA GLU A 152 12.82 -9.06 0.44
C GLU A 152 13.12 -10.48 -0.05
N ALA A 153 12.17 -11.11 -0.76
CA ALA A 153 12.40 -12.40 -1.40
C ALA A 153 13.61 -12.36 -2.36
N ILE A 154 13.75 -11.26 -3.13
CA ILE A 154 14.91 -11.03 -4.01
C ILE A 154 16.19 -10.84 -3.20
N ALA A 155 16.16 -10.08 -2.10
CA ALA A 155 17.33 -9.85 -1.25
C ALA A 155 17.77 -11.11 -0.50
N ARG A 156 16.83 -12.00 -0.12
CA ARG A 156 17.04 -13.23 0.66
C ARG A 156 17.55 -14.40 -0.19
N PHE A 157 17.11 -14.53 -1.45
CA PHE A 157 17.50 -15.63 -2.34
C PHE A 157 19.03 -15.83 -2.46
N PRO A 158 19.85 -14.78 -2.69
CA PRO A 158 21.29 -14.94 -2.80
C PRO A 158 21.95 -15.43 -1.50
N ALA A 159 21.48 -15.00 -0.32
CA ALA A 159 21.98 -15.53 0.96
C ALA A 159 21.70 -17.03 1.12
N LEU A 160 20.48 -17.48 0.80
CA LEU A 160 20.12 -18.90 0.85
C LEU A 160 20.96 -19.72 -0.14
N LEU A 161 21.21 -19.19 -1.34
CA LEU A 161 22.08 -19.83 -2.32
C LEU A 161 23.53 -19.90 -1.82
N GLY A 162 24.08 -18.80 -1.31
CA GLY A 162 25.45 -18.71 -0.81
C GLY A 162 25.74 -19.70 0.33
N GLN A 163 24.84 -19.83 1.30
CA GLN A 163 25.02 -20.77 2.42
C GLN A 163 24.92 -22.25 1.98
N VAL A 164 24.02 -22.56 1.04
CA VAL A 164 23.88 -23.92 0.47
C VAL A 164 25.15 -24.28 -0.32
N MET A 165 25.66 -23.35 -1.14
CA MET A 165 26.89 -23.53 -1.90
C MET A 165 28.08 -23.84 -1.00
N VAL A 166 28.27 -23.08 0.09
CA VAL A 166 29.39 -23.27 1.01
C VAL A 166 29.27 -24.59 1.77
N THR A 167 28.12 -24.82 2.43
CA THR A 167 27.89 -26.01 3.26
C THR A 167 27.99 -27.29 2.43
N GLY A 168 27.36 -27.31 1.26
CA GLY A 168 27.38 -28.45 0.36
C GLY A 168 28.77 -28.72 -0.21
N SER A 169 29.52 -27.70 -0.63
CA SER A 169 30.88 -27.87 -1.15
C SER A 169 31.84 -28.48 -0.13
N VAL A 170 31.81 -27.98 1.11
CA VAL A 170 32.67 -28.48 2.19
C VAL A 170 32.30 -29.92 2.56
N SER A 171 31.00 -30.19 2.72
CA SER A 171 30.51 -31.52 3.13
C SER A 171 30.70 -32.57 2.04
N ALA A 172 30.39 -32.24 0.78
CA ALA A 172 30.61 -33.12 -0.36
C ALA A 172 32.09 -33.46 -0.52
N THR A 173 32.99 -32.49 -0.29
CA THR A 173 34.43 -32.72 -0.34
C THR A 173 34.92 -33.69 0.74
N LEU A 174 34.37 -33.60 1.97
CA LEU A 174 34.68 -34.54 3.05
C LEU A 174 34.13 -35.95 2.76
N TRP A 175 32.99 -36.06 2.09
CA TRP A 175 32.30 -37.33 1.87
C TRP A 175 32.72 -38.10 0.61
N LEU A 176 32.82 -37.43 -0.54
CA LEU A 176 32.92 -38.03 -1.88
C LEU A 176 34.27 -38.67 -2.16
N TRP A 177 35.34 -38.08 -1.63
CA TRP A 177 36.70 -38.48 -1.99
C TRP A 177 37.28 -39.61 -1.14
N ASN A 178 36.58 -40.01 -0.09
CA ASN A 178 37.04 -41.07 0.81
C ASN A 178 37.25 -42.43 0.08
N PRO A 179 36.34 -42.92 -0.78
CA PRO A 179 36.56 -44.17 -1.54
C PRO A 179 37.77 -44.10 -2.47
N ILE A 180 37.96 -42.98 -3.18
CA ILE A 180 39.08 -42.76 -4.11
C ILE A 180 40.41 -42.77 -3.34
N SER A 181 40.46 -42.14 -2.16
CA SER A 181 41.68 -42.09 -1.33
C SER A 181 42.13 -43.45 -0.77
N ARG A 182 41.22 -44.44 -0.72
CA ARG A 182 41.49 -45.81 -0.24
C ARG A 182 42.08 -46.72 -1.31
N ILE A 183 42.09 -46.30 -2.58
CA ILE A 183 42.69 -47.06 -3.67
C ILE A 183 43.97 -46.32 -4.10
N PHE A 184 45.14 -46.90 -3.79
CA PHE A 184 46.44 -46.24 -3.90
C PHE A 184 46.70 -45.68 -5.31
N THR A 185 46.47 -46.49 -6.35
CA THR A 185 46.71 -46.12 -7.75
C THR A 185 45.80 -44.96 -8.18
N LEU A 186 44.50 -45.06 -7.91
CA LEU A 186 43.52 -43.99 -8.17
C LEU A 186 43.87 -42.69 -7.44
N ARG A 187 44.25 -42.78 -6.16
CA ARG A 187 44.64 -41.61 -5.35
C ARG A 187 45.82 -40.87 -5.98
N ASN A 188 46.85 -41.59 -6.41
CA ASN A 188 48.04 -40.98 -6.99
C ASN A 188 47.74 -40.41 -8.39
N SER A 189 47.03 -41.15 -9.24
CA SER A 189 46.68 -40.72 -10.60
C SER A 189 45.68 -39.55 -10.65
N THR A 190 44.92 -39.33 -9.57
CA THR A 190 43.95 -38.21 -9.49
C THR A 190 44.43 -37.06 -8.60
N PHE A 191 45.65 -37.13 -8.04
CA PHE A 191 46.15 -36.16 -7.07
C PHE A 191 46.17 -34.73 -7.63
N GLU A 192 46.72 -34.52 -8.82
CA GLU A 192 46.77 -33.19 -9.45
C GLU A 192 45.37 -32.64 -9.75
N THR A 193 44.48 -33.48 -10.28
CA THR A 193 43.08 -33.12 -10.50
C THR A 193 42.40 -32.74 -9.19
N ARG A 194 42.69 -33.48 -8.12
CA ARG A 194 42.15 -33.20 -6.79
C ARG A 194 42.62 -31.87 -6.24
N VAL A 195 43.89 -31.53 -6.43
CA VAL A 195 44.45 -30.22 -6.04
C VAL A 195 43.74 -29.09 -6.80
N LYS A 196 43.54 -29.22 -8.12
CA LYS A 196 42.79 -28.24 -8.93
C LYS A 196 41.34 -28.09 -8.45
N ILE A 197 40.68 -29.20 -8.11
CA ILE A 197 39.33 -29.20 -7.56
C ILE A 197 39.28 -28.47 -6.21
N ASP A 198 40.22 -28.70 -5.29
CA ASP A 198 40.26 -28.01 -4.00
C ASP A 198 40.53 -26.49 -4.17
N VAL A 199 41.36 -26.08 -5.13
CA VAL A 199 41.56 -24.65 -5.48
C VAL A 199 40.27 -24.04 -6.02
N SER A 200 39.59 -24.73 -6.93
CA SER A 200 38.29 -24.29 -7.47
C SER A 200 37.23 -24.21 -6.37
N MET A 201 37.17 -25.20 -5.48
CA MET A 201 36.26 -25.25 -4.35
C MET A 201 36.47 -24.06 -3.41
N THR A 202 37.71 -23.74 -3.02
CA THR A 202 37.98 -22.58 -2.15
C THR A 202 37.60 -21.26 -2.80
N ARG A 203 37.77 -21.13 -4.12
CA ARG A 203 37.23 -20.00 -4.90
C ARG A 203 35.70 -19.94 -4.81
N TRP A 204 35.02 -21.05 -5.01
CA TRP A 204 33.55 -21.13 -4.94
C TRP A 204 33.00 -20.85 -3.54
N ILE A 205 33.67 -21.32 -2.49
CA ILE A 205 33.33 -20.98 -1.09
C ILE A 205 33.51 -19.47 -0.85
N THR A 206 34.59 -18.88 -1.38
CA THR A 206 34.82 -17.43 -1.29
C THR A 206 33.70 -16.66 -1.98
N ILE A 207 33.30 -17.07 -3.19
CA ILE A 207 32.17 -16.47 -3.92
C ILE A 207 30.87 -16.62 -3.13
N GLY A 208 30.54 -17.84 -2.67
CA GLY A 208 29.31 -18.10 -1.92
C GLY A 208 29.23 -17.32 -0.60
N SER A 209 30.33 -17.21 0.13
CA SER A 209 30.41 -16.39 1.36
C SER A 209 30.32 -14.89 1.09
N ASN A 210 30.81 -14.40 -0.06
CA ASN A 210 30.63 -13.01 -0.46
C ASN A 210 29.17 -12.71 -0.86
N ILE A 211 28.53 -13.60 -1.63
CA ILE A 211 27.10 -13.48 -1.99
C ILE A 211 26.26 -13.41 -0.70
N LEU A 212 26.54 -14.30 0.26
CA LEU A 212 25.90 -14.32 1.57
C LEU A 212 26.06 -12.99 2.32
N LEU A 213 27.27 -12.42 2.31
CA LEU A 213 27.58 -11.17 2.98
C LEU A 213 26.88 -9.96 2.33
N VAL A 214 26.93 -9.85 1.00
CA VAL A 214 26.29 -8.76 0.24
C VAL A 214 24.77 -8.81 0.42
N SER A 215 24.18 -10.01 0.37
CA SER A 215 22.77 -10.23 0.64
C SER A 215 22.38 -9.83 2.06
N GLY A 216 23.26 -10.06 3.05
CA GLY A 216 23.04 -9.58 4.42
C GLY A 216 22.92 -8.05 4.53
N PHE A 217 23.75 -7.31 3.82
CA PHE A 217 23.61 -5.84 3.73
C PHE A 217 22.33 -5.42 3.02
N ALA A 218 21.98 -6.09 1.92
CA ALA A 218 20.75 -5.81 1.18
C ALA A 218 19.50 -5.99 2.08
N MET A 219 19.48 -7.02 2.91
CA MET A 219 18.37 -7.27 3.84
C MET A 219 18.21 -6.18 4.90
N ILE A 220 19.31 -5.68 5.46
CA ILE A 220 19.25 -4.53 6.39
C ILE A 220 18.73 -3.26 5.70
N ILE A 221 19.09 -3.04 4.42
CA ILE A 221 18.58 -1.90 3.64
C ILE A 221 17.08 -2.05 3.37
N VAL A 222 16.63 -3.24 2.97
CA VAL A 222 15.20 -3.54 2.76
C VAL A 222 14.43 -3.31 4.06
N GLN A 223 14.97 -3.77 5.20
CA GLN A 223 14.34 -3.58 6.49
C GLN A 223 14.26 -2.09 6.89
N ALA A 224 15.34 -1.33 6.71
CA ALA A 224 15.37 0.11 7.01
C ALA A 224 14.30 0.88 6.21
N TYR A 225 14.13 0.51 4.93
CA TYR A 225 13.06 1.06 4.08
C TYR A 225 11.66 0.66 4.58
N ALA A 226 11.46 -0.61 4.95
CA ALA A 226 10.17 -1.12 5.43
C ALA A 226 9.69 -0.41 6.70
N ILE A 227 10.59 -0.15 7.65
CA ILE A 227 10.29 0.53 8.92
C ILE A 227 10.30 2.07 8.80
N ASN A 228 10.59 2.60 7.60
CA ASN A 228 10.74 4.04 7.34
C ASN A 228 11.74 4.74 8.29
N ALA A 229 12.86 4.08 8.58
CA ALA A 229 13.89 4.57 9.51
C ALA A 229 15.31 4.39 8.97
N GLY A 230 16.33 4.80 9.74
CA GLY A 230 17.72 4.69 9.35
C GLY A 230 18.26 3.25 9.40
N ILE A 231 19.42 3.03 8.77
CA ILE A 231 20.13 1.73 8.82
C ILE A 231 20.53 1.36 10.27
N LEU A 232 20.89 2.35 11.08
CA LEU A 232 21.25 2.13 12.50
C LEU A 232 20.03 1.68 13.32
N ASP A 233 18.86 2.20 13.00
CA ASP A 233 17.59 1.84 13.62
C ASP A 233 17.20 0.41 13.26
N ALA A 234 17.32 0.03 11.98
CA ALA A 234 17.10 -1.34 11.52
C ALA A 234 18.02 -2.35 12.23
N ILE A 235 19.32 -2.04 12.38
CA ILE A 235 20.29 -2.89 13.10
C ILE A 235 19.91 -3.03 14.58
N SER A 236 19.32 -1.99 15.19
CA SER A 236 18.93 -2.01 16.60
C SER A 236 17.75 -2.96 16.91
N THR A 237 17.02 -3.42 15.90
CA THR A 237 15.91 -4.38 16.05
C THR A 237 16.39 -5.78 16.40
N LYS A 238 15.54 -6.65 16.96
CA LYS A 238 15.90 -8.07 17.23
C LYS A 238 16.30 -8.80 15.93
N PHE A 239 15.53 -8.60 14.86
CA PHE A 239 15.83 -9.14 13.54
C PHE A 239 17.17 -8.61 12.98
N GLY A 240 17.40 -7.29 13.06
CA GLY A 240 18.64 -6.65 12.63
C GLY A 240 19.88 -7.16 13.37
N ASN A 241 19.77 -7.40 14.68
CA ASN A 241 20.83 -8.01 15.48
C ASN A 241 21.18 -9.44 15.02
N MET A 242 20.19 -10.24 14.60
CA MET A 242 20.45 -11.58 14.07
C MET A 242 21.17 -11.51 12.71
N TRP A 243 20.77 -10.59 11.84
CA TRP A 243 21.45 -10.33 10.58
C TRP A 243 22.88 -9.82 10.79
N LEU A 244 23.11 -8.97 11.80
CA LEU A 244 24.46 -8.54 12.19
C LEU A 244 25.32 -9.70 12.64
N LEU A 245 24.82 -10.57 13.51
CA LEU A 245 25.52 -11.80 13.94
C LEU A 245 25.86 -12.67 12.74
N ARG A 246 24.90 -12.89 11.83
CA ARG A 246 25.10 -13.64 10.59
C ARG A 246 26.19 -13.01 9.71
N MET A 247 26.21 -11.68 9.57
CA MET A 247 27.23 -10.96 8.80
C MET A 247 28.63 -11.09 9.43
N ILE A 248 28.75 -11.07 10.75
CA ILE A 248 30.03 -11.29 11.45
C ILE A 248 30.56 -12.69 11.15
N ILE A 249 29.73 -13.72 11.32
CA ILE A 249 30.13 -15.12 11.04
C ILE A 249 30.48 -15.29 9.56
N SER A 250 29.70 -14.68 8.66
CA SER A 250 29.92 -14.69 7.21
C SER A 250 31.21 -13.98 6.81
N SER A 251 31.57 -12.89 7.50
CA SER A 251 32.82 -12.16 7.28
C SER A 251 34.04 -13.00 7.68
N VAL A 252 33.96 -13.71 8.80
CA VAL A 252 35.02 -14.65 9.24
C VAL A 252 35.17 -15.79 8.23
N LEU A 253 34.05 -16.35 7.76
CA LEU A 253 34.03 -17.41 6.74
C LEU A 253 34.60 -16.93 5.40
N PHE A 254 34.25 -15.73 4.96
CA PHE A 254 34.80 -15.08 3.77
C PHE A 254 36.31 -14.84 3.89
N GLY A 255 36.76 -14.24 4.99
CA GLY A 255 38.18 -14.01 5.23
C GLY A 255 39.00 -15.30 5.25
N LEU A 256 38.52 -16.32 5.98
CA LEU A 256 39.17 -17.63 6.03
C LEU A 256 39.25 -18.29 4.65
N SER A 257 38.14 -18.30 3.89
CA SER A 257 38.08 -18.91 2.57
C SER A 257 38.94 -18.17 1.54
N TYR A 258 38.94 -16.83 1.56
CA TYR A 258 39.79 -16.00 0.71
C TYR A 258 41.28 -16.23 0.97
N VAL A 259 41.70 -16.26 2.24
CA VAL A 259 43.10 -16.52 2.61
C VAL A 259 43.54 -17.92 2.16
N MET A 260 42.67 -18.94 2.30
CA MET A 260 42.97 -20.28 1.80
C MET A 260 43.04 -20.33 0.28
N TYR A 261 42.09 -19.70 -0.42
CA TYR A 261 42.11 -19.58 -1.88
C TYR A 261 43.41 -18.93 -2.37
N TYR A 262 43.82 -17.80 -1.77
CA TYR A 262 45.05 -17.11 -2.12
C TYR A 262 46.29 -17.97 -1.90
N LYS A 263 46.40 -18.64 -0.73
CA LYS A 263 47.51 -19.56 -0.43
C LYS A 263 47.58 -20.72 -1.42
N MET A 264 46.43 -21.30 -1.76
CA MET A 264 46.37 -22.44 -2.68
C MET A 264 46.56 -22.05 -4.14
N LYS A 265 46.18 -20.83 -4.54
CA LYS A 265 46.51 -20.29 -5.87
C LYS A 265 48.02 -20.15 -6.05
N LYS A 266 48.74 -19.69 -5.01
CA LYS A 266 50.21 -19.58 -5.03
C LYS A 266 50.94 -20.91 -4.85
N SER A 267 50.39 -21.81 -4.04
CA SER A 267 50.99 -23.11 -3.73
C SER A 267 49.91 -24.19 -3.71
N PRO A 268 49.55 -24.74 -4.89
CA PRO A 268 48.45 -25.70 -5.01
C PRO A 268 48.72 -26.98 -4.21
N LYS A 269 47.85 -27.26 -3.23
CA LYS A 269 47.89 -28.46 -2.38
C LYS A 269 46.47 -28.88 -2.03
N VAL A 270 46.28 -30.14 -1.60
CA VAL A 270 45.00 -30.62 -1.06
C VAL A 270 44.70 -29.89 0.24
N LEU A 271 43.46 -29.40 0.40
CA LEU A 271 43.07 -28.62 1.57
C LEU A 271 43.04 -29.52 2.82
N PRO A 272 43.78 -29.17 3.91
CA PRO A 272 43.77 -29.97 5.12
C PRO A 272 42.38 -30.07 5.78
N LYS A 273 42.03 -31.26 6.28
CA LYS A 273 40.72 -31.54 6.91
C LYS A 273 40.32 -30.55 8.02
N ARG A 274 41.29 -30.04 8.80
CA ARG A 274 41.01 -29.07 9.87
C ARG A 274 40.37 -27.77 9.37
N TYR A 275 40.75 -27.29 8.19
CA TYR A 275 40.18 -26.08 7.60
C TYR A 275 38.77 -26.35 7.06
N LEU A 276 38.56 -27.52 6.44
CA LEU A 276 37.24 -27.99 6.03
C LEU A 276 36.28 -28.08 7.21
N LEU A 277 36.69 -28.68 8.33
CA LEU A 277 35.86 -28.78 9.54
C LEU A 277 35.56 -27.41 10.16
N THR A 278 36.50 -26.47 10.09
CA THR A 278 36.29 -25.10 10.60
C THR A 278 35.28 -24.35 9.72
N MET A 279 35.41 -24.44 8.40
CA MET A 279 34.46 -23.84 7.45
C MET A 279 33.06 -24.47 7.58
N LEU A 280 32.99 -25.78 7.83
CA LEU A 280 31.72 -26.49 8.08
C LEU A 280 31.03 -26.00 9.36
N GLY A 281 31.80 -25.83 10.45
CA GLY A 281 31.26 -25.30 11.70
C GLY A 281 30.71 -23.88 11.55
N LEU A 282 31.44 -23.01 10.84
CA LEU A 282 30.98 -21.65 10.53
C LEU A 282 29.74 -21.66 9.63
N SER A 283 29.68 -22.54 8.62
CA SER A 283 28.53 -22.61 7.73
C SER A 283 27.27 -23.16 8.43
N PHE A 284 27.43 -24.09 9.38
CA PHE A 284 26.33 -24.53 10.26
C PHE A 284 25.88 -23.42 11.21
N ALA A 285 26.79 -22.60 11.74
CA ALA A 285 26.40 -21.44 12.53
C ALA A 285 25.56 -20.43 11.71
N VAL A 286 25.93 -20.19 10.45
CA VAL A 286 25.09 -19.40 9.52
C VAL A 286 23.72 -20.04 9.30
N LEU A 287 23.64 -21.36 9.08
CA LEU A 287 22.35 -22.04 8.92
C LEU A 287 21.49 -21.92 10.19
N ALA A 288 22.08 -22.02 11.37
CA ALA A 288 21.38 -21.82 12.63
C ALA A 288 20.75 -20.42 12.73
N THR A 289 21.47 -19.37 12.28
CA THR A 289 20.90 -18.02 12.25
C THR A 289 19.69 -17.91 11.31
N THR A 290 19.60 -18.72 10.24
CA THR A 290 18.42 -18.73 9.34
C THR A 290 17.20 -19.34 10.05
N SER A 291 17.40 -20.43 10.79
CA SER A 291 16.31 -21.10 11.52
C SER A 291 15.84 -20.35 12.75
N LEU A 292 16.66 -19.44 13.28
CA LEU A 292 16.30 -18.55 14.40
C LEU A 292 15.44 -17.35 13.98
N ILE A 293 15.27 -17.08 12.69
CA ILE A 293 14.42 -16.02 12.12
C ILE A 293 13.40 -16.55 11.10
N GLY A 294 13.13 -17.86 11.14
CA GLY A 294 12.14 -18.50 10.26
C GLY A 294 10.87 -18.90 10.99
N HIS A 295 9.88 -19.41 10.25
CA HIS A 295 8.57 -19.86 10.77
C HIS A 295 8.65 -20.79 11.99
N GLY A 296 9.69 -21.62 12.08
CA GLY A 296 9.92 -22.48 13.25
C GLY A 296 10.26 -21.70 14.53
N ALA A 297 11.07 -20.64 14.42
CA ALA A 297 11.38 -19.75 15.55
C ALA A 297 10.16 -18.97 16.01
N ALA A 298 9.26 -18.66 15.07
CA ALA A 298 8.04 -18.00 15.42
C ALA A 298 7.24 -18.82 16.43
N THR A 299 7.10 -20.14 16.28
CA THR A 299 6.30 -20.96 17.21
C THR A 299 6.70 -20.89 18.71
N GLY A 300 7.86 -20.32 19.04
CA GLY A 300 8.44 -20.29 20.38
C GLY A 300 8.91 -21.66 20.86
N GLN A 301 8.82 -22.68 20.02
CA GLN A 301 9.16 -24.06 20.35
C GLN A 301 10.52 -24.42 19.80
N VAL A 302 11.32 -25.11 20.61
CA VAL A 302 12.65 -25.59 20.19
C VAL A 302 12.54 -26.66 19.09
N ILE A 303 11.46 -27.44 19.07
CA ILE A 303 11.29 -28.56 18.13
C ILE A 303 11.18 -28.06 16.67
N PRO A 304 10.27 -27.13 16.30
CA PRO A 304 10.23 -26.54 14.96
C PRO A 304 11.53 -25.87 14.52
N ILE A 305 12.21 -25.14 15.41
CA ILE A 305 13.53 -24.55 15.12
C ILE A 305 14.54 -25.64 14.76
N LEU A 306 14.60 -26.70 15.56
CA LEU A 306 15.52 -27.81 15.31
C LEU A 306 15.18 -28.56 14.02
N LEU A 307 13.89 -28.78 13.74
CA LEU A 307 13.44 -29.42 12.52
C LEU A 307 13.79 -28.60 11.29
N ASP A 308 13.56 -27.28 11.33
CA ASP A 308 13.94 -26.38 10.25
C ASP A 308 15.47 -26.34 10.05
N PHE A 309 16.24 -26.25 11.14
CA PHE A 309 17.71 -26.31 11.07
C PHE A 309 18.20 -27.61 10.43
N VAL A 310 17.70 -28.74 10.90
CA VAL A 310 18.05 -30.06 10.37
C VAL A 310 17.62 -30.20 8.91
N HIS A 311 16.44 -29.71 8.54
CA HIS A 311 15.95 -29.69 7.17
C HIS A 311 16.87 -28.85 6.26
N ASN A 312 17.27 -27.65 6.71
CA ASN A 312 18.15 -26.75 5.97
C ASN A 312 19.58 -27.30 5.83
N VAL A 313 20.12 -27.97 6.85
CA VAL A 313 21.39 -28.70 6.76
C VAL A 313 21.29 -29.78 5.69
N PHE A 314 20.26 -30.62 5.75
CA PHE A 314 20.07 -31.71 4.80
C PHE A 314 19.83 -31.23 3.37
N ALA A 315 19.00 -30.20 3.16
CA ALA A 315 18.82 -29.56 1.87
C ALA A 315 20.14 -28.99 1.33
N SER A 316 20.98 -28.39 2.19
CA SER A 316 22.30 -27.88 1.83
C SER A 316 23.28 -28.98 1.42
N LEU A 317 23.25 -30.13 2.10
CA LEU A 317 24.06 -31.30 1.73
C LEU A 317 23.69 -31.86 0.36
N TRP A 318 22.40 -31.87 0.03
CA TRP A 318 21.91 -32.35 -1.26
C TRP A 318 22.16 -31.34 -2.38
N ILE A 319 21.50 -30.18 -2.34
CA ILE A 319 21.54 -29.19 -3.43
C ILE A 319 22.95 -28.62 -3.58
N GLY A 320 23.61 -28.27 -2.48
CA GLY A 320 24.97 -27.75 -2.51
C GLY A 320 25.99 -28.81 -2.96
N GLY A 321 25.74 -30.09 -2.68
CA GLY A 321 26.54 -31.21 -3.20
C GLY A 321 26.41 -31.37 -4.73
N VAL A 322 25.19 -31.20 -5.26
CA VAL A 322 24.93 -31.20 -6.72
C VAL A 322 25.65 -30.03 -7.39
N ILE A 323 25.54 -28.81 -6.84
CA ILE A 323 26.25 -27.61 -7.33
C ILE A 323 27.76 -27.84 -7.32
N TYR A 324 28.29 -28.40 -6.22
CA TYR A 324 29.71 -28.73 -6.10
C TYR A 324 30.16 -29.71 -7.19
N ILE A 325 29.42 -30.79 -7.43
CA ILE A 325 29.77 -31.74 -8.51
C ILE A 325 29.71 -31.03 -9.86
N ALA A 326 28.62 -30.32 -10.16
CA ALA A 326 28.34 -29.71 -11.47
C ALA A 326 29.36 -28.62 -11.87
N PHE A 327 29.74 -27.76 -10.92
CA PHE A 327 30.51 -26.54 -11.22
C PHE A 327 31.94 -26.56 -10.66
N VAL A 328 32.26 -27.47 -9.73
CA VAL A 328 33.61 -27.59 -9.15
C VAL A 328 34.31 -28.84 -9.64
N VAL A 329 33.67 -30.01 -9.54
CA VAL A 329 34.29 -31.30 -9.88
C VAL A 329 34.34 -31.53 -11.39
N MET A 330 33.21 -31.40 -12.07
CA MET A 330 33.08 -31.79 -13.49
C MET A 330 33.98 -30.99 -14.45
N PRO A 331 34.20 -29.67 -14.29
CA PRO A 331 35.12 -28.93 -15.18
C PRO A 331 36.55 -29.47 -15.16
N HIS A 332 37.02 -29.94 -14.00
CA HIS A 332 38.36 -30.52 -13.87
C HIS A 332 38.40 -32.00 -14.22
N LEU A 333 37.33 -32.76 -13.95
CA LEU A 333 37.25 -34.17 -14.33
C LEU A 333 37.28 -34.36 -15.85
N LYS A 334 36.70 -33.42 -16.62
CA LYS A 334 36.75 -33.40 -18.08
C LYS A 334 38.16 -33.24 -18.67
N GLN A 335 39.08 -32.64 -17.92
CA GLN A 335 40.46 -32.39 -18.37
C GLN A 335 41.37 -33.63 -18.24
N ILE A 336 40.91 -34.71 -17.61
CA ILE A 336 41.69 -35.94 -17.52
C ILE A 336 41.74 -36.60 -18.90
N THR A 337 42.94 -36.80 -19.47
CA THR A 337 43.11 -37.41 -20.79
C THR A 337 42.76 -38.91 -20.79
N ASN A 338 43.05 -39.61 -19.69
CA ASN A 338 42.81 -41.06 -19.58
C ASN A 338 41.31 -41.37 -19.40
N SER A 339 40.70 -41.98 -20.42
CA SER A 339 39.28 -42.37 -20.44
C SER A 339 38.89 -43.38 -19.36
N ASN A 340 39.73 -44.39 -19.11
CA ASN A 340 39.47 -45.39 -18.05
C ASN A 340 39.53 -44.77 -16.65
N LEU A 341 40.45 -43.82 -16.42
CA LEU A 341 40.54 -43.10 -15.15
C LEU A 341 39.30 -42.24 -14.91
N ARG A 342 38.81 -41.54 -15.95
CA ARG A 342 37.57 -40.74 -15.87
C ARG A 342 36.36 -41.60 -15.49
N ILE A 343 36.14 -42.70 -16.20
CA ILE A 343 35.01 -43.61 -15.93
C ILE A 343 35.13 -44.22 -14.53
N SER A 344 36.32 -44.61 -14.10
CA SER A 344 36.56 -45.18 -12.77
C SER A 344 36.25 -44.19 -11.64
N VAL A 345 36.54 -42.90 -11.85
CA VAL A 345 36.19 -41.86 -10.87
C VAL A 345 34.68 -41.63 -10.85
N ILE A 346 34.01 -41.55 -12.01
CA ILE A 346 32.55 -41.36 -12.10
C ILE A 346 31.79 -42.53 -11.47
N SER A 347 32.20 -43.78 -11.74
CA SER A 347 31.55 -44.97 -11.21
C SER A 347 31.68 -45.12 -9.70
N LEU A 348 32.64 -44.43 -9.07
CA LEU A 348 32.74 -44.30 -7.61
C LEU A 348 31.97 -43.08 -7.09
N LEU A 349 32.04 -41.94 -7.78
CA LEU A 349 31.42 -40.68 -7.33
C LEU A 349 29.90 -40.74 -7.36
N ILE A 350 29.28 -41.27 -8.43
CA ILE A 350 27.81 -41.33 -8.57
C ILE A 350 27.19 -42.10 -7.40
N PRO A 351 27.48 -43.40 -7.18
CA PRO A 351 26.84 -44.15 -6.10
C PRO A 351 27.24 -43.62 -4.71
N ARG A 352 28.45 -43.07 -4.55
CA ARG A 352 28.85 -42.44 -3.27
C ARG A 352 28.03 -41.20 -2.96
N PHE A 353 27.74 -40.36 -3.95
CA PHE A 353 26.88 -39.20 -3.77
C PHE A 353 25.43 -39.63 -3.56
N SER A 354 24.93 -40.58 -4.35
CA SER A 354 23.58 -41.14 -4.21
C SER A 354 23.34 -41.69 -2.81
N THR A 355 24.29 -42.41 -2.18
CA THR A 355 24.12 -42.87 -0.78
C THR A 355 23.89 -41.71 0.21
N LEU A 356 24.54 -40.56 0.00
CA LEU A 356 24.33 -39.37 0.82
C LEU A 356 22.96 -38.76 0.55
N VAL A 357 22.62 -38.53 -0.72
CA VAL A 357 21.34 -37.92 -1.11
C VAL A 357 20.15 -38.76 -0.69
N ILE A 358 20.21 -40.08 -0.83
CA ILE A 358 19.12 -40.99 -0.43
C ILE A 358 18.94 -40.97 1.09
N THR A 359 20.04 -40.96 1.86
CA THR A 359 19.97 -40.84 3.33
C THR A 359 19.35 -39.50 3.74
N VAL A 360 19.80 -38.43 3.11
CA VAL A 360 19.29 -37.07 3.27
C VAL A 360 17.79 -37.00 2.93
N LEU A 361 17.36 -37.64 1.83
CA LEU A 361 15.97 -37.66 1.39
C LEU A 361 15.06 -38.32 2.43
N GLY A 362 15.50 -39.42 3.05
CA GLY A 362 14.76 -40.04 4.15
C GLY A 362 14.53 -39.07 5.32
N ALA A 363 15.53 -38.27 5.68
CA ALA A 363 15.40 -37.28 6.73
C ALA A 363 14.55 -36.05 6.32
N VAL A 364 14.65 -35.59 5.07
CA VAL A 364 13.88 -34.45 4.53
C VAL A 364 12.39 -34.79 4.43
N VAL A 365 12.06 -36.03 4.04
CA VAL A 365 10.68 -36.54 3.97
C VAL A 365 10.04 -36.66 5.37
N ILE A 366 10.83 -36.75 6.44
CA ILE A 366 10.32 -36.70 7.81
C ILE A 366 10.22 -35.25 8.29
N THR A 367 11.33 -34.51 8.22
CA THR A 367 11.44 -33.17 8.81
C THR A 367 10.51 -32.14 8.16
N GLY A 368 10.36 -32.15 6.83
CA GLY A 368 9.54 -31.17 6.11
C GLY A 368 8.04 -31.29 6.43
N PRO A 369 7.42 -32.46 6.23
CA PRO A 369 6.01 -32.65 6.55
C PRO A 369 5.71 -32.57 8.06
N PHE A 370 6.65 -32.96 8.92
CA PHE A 370 6.46 -32.80 10.36
C PHE A 370 6.54 -31.34 10.79
N LEU A 371 7.46 -30.55 10.22
CA LEU A 371 7.52 -29.10 10.42
C LEU A 371 6.21 -28.43 9.96
N LEU A 372 5.71 -28.78 8.77
CA LEU A 372 4.44 -28.26 8.28
C LEU A 372 3.27 -28.65 9.19
N TYR A 373 3.21 -29.88 9.71
CA TYR A 373 2.16 -30.31 10.64
C TYR A 373 2.14 -29.48 11.93
N VAL A 374 3.31 -29.11 12.46
CA VAL A 374 3.41 -28.31 13.68
C VAL A 374 3.03 -26.84 13.41
N LEU A 375 3.32 -26.33 12.21
CA LEU A 375 2.98 -24.96 11.81
C LEU A 375 1.51 -24.81 11.37
N GLU A 376 1.00 -25.73 10.56
CA GLU A 376 -0.36 -25.77 10.03
C GLU A 376 -0.84 -27.23 9.85
N GLY A 377 -1.69 -27.69 10.76
CA GLY A 377 -2.25 -29.04 10.73
C GLY A 377 -3.44 -29.20 9.77
N ASN A 378 -4.01 -28.11 9.27
CA ASN A 378 -5.19 -28.14 8.40
C ASN A 378 -4.77 -28.19 6.92
N LEU A 379 -4.89 -29.40 6.35
CA LEU A 379 -4.55 -29.65 4.96
C LEU A 379 -5.41 -28.86 3.97
N ALA A 380 -6.68 -28.62 4.29
CA ALA A 380 -7.59 -27.88 3.40
C ALA A 380 -7.20 -26.40 3.32
N LEU A 381 -6.88 -25.77 4.46
CA LEU A 381 -6.36 -24.41 4.50
C LEU A 381 -5.01 -24.31 3.79
N THR A 382 -4.13 -25.27 4.05
CA THR A 382 -2.82 -25.33 3.38
C THR A 382 -2.99 -25.37 1.86
N LEU A 383 -3.82 -26.26 1.31
CA LEU A 383 -3.97 -26.40 -0.15
C LEU A 383 -4.69 -25.21 -0.81
N ALA A 384 -5.57 -24.53 -0.09
CA ALA A 384 -6.26 -23.35 -0.60
C ALA A 384 -5.36 -22.10 -0.62
N SER A 385 -4.44 -22.00 0.34
CA SER A 385 -3.58 -20.84 0.57
C SER A 385 -2.56 -20.56 -0.55
N PHE A 386 -2.07 -19.32 -0.65
CA PHE A 386 -0.92 -18.97 -1.49
C PHE A 386 0.34 -19.73 -1.04
N TYR A 387 0.57 -19.83 0.27
CA TYR A 387 1.64 -20.64 0.86
C TYR A 387 1.65 -22.07 0.30
N GLY A 388 0.49 -22.74 0.26
CA GLY A 388 0.36 -24.10 -0.27
C GLY A 388 0.68 -24.22 -1.76
N LYS A 389 0.32 -23.21 -2.57
CA LYS A 389 0.62 -23.21 -4.00
C LYS A 389 2.13 -23.17 -4.25
N ILE A 390 2.87 -22.34 -3.50
CA ILE A 390 4.35 -22.31 -3.61
C ILE A 390 4.97 -23.59 -3.05
N LEU A 391 4.40 -24.17 -1.99
CA LEU A 391 4.82 -25.47 -1.47
C LEU A 391 4.69 -26.58 -2.52
N ILE A 392 3.59 -26.60 -3.29
CA ILE A 392 3.41 -27.55 -4.41
C ILE A 392 4.51 -27.37 -5.45
N ILE A 393 4.84 -26.12 -5.83
CA ILE A 393 5.95 -25.83 -6.75
C ILE A 393 7.28 -26.37 -6.20
N LYS A 394 7.59 -26.12 -4.91
CA LYS A 394 8.78 -26.63 -4.24
C LYS A 394 8.85 -28.16 -4.29
N LEU A 395 7.73 -28.85 -4.03
CA LEU A 395 7.64 -30.31 -4.08
C LEU A 395 7.79 -30.85 -5.51
N SER A 396 7.22 -30.20 -6.52
CA SER A 396 7.40 -30.56 -7.93
C SER A 396 8.86 -30.42 -8.37
N LEU A 397 9.54 -29.33 -7.99
CA LEU A 397 10.96 -29.13 -8.26
C LEU A 397 11.82 -30.19 -7.55
N ALA A 398 11.50 -30.54 -6.31
CA ALA A 398 12.17 -31.61 -5.57
C ALA A 398 11.99 -32.97 -6.27
N ALA A 399 10.77 -33.29 -6.74
CA ALA A 399 10.49 -34.52 -7.48
C ALA A 399 11.26 -34.59 -8.82
N ALA A 400 11.40 -33.46 -9.52
CA ALA A 400 12.22 -33.35 -10.72
C ALA A 400 13.71 -33.63 -10.42
N MET A 401 14.25 -33.06 -9.33
CA MET A 401 15.63 -33.36 -8.90
C MET A 401 15.82 -34.84 -8.54
N ILE A 402 14.88 -35.44 -7.79
CA ILE A 402 14.93 -36.87 -7.44
C ILE A 402 14.94 -37.74 -8.71
N SER A 403 14.13 -37.38 -9.71
CA SER A 403 14.07 -38.09 -10.99
C SER A 403 15.40 -38.00 -11.77
N LEU A 404 16.04 -36.83 -11.78
CA LEU A 404 17.38 -36.65 -12.37
C LEU A 404 18.45 -37.46 -11.62
N GLY A 405 18.42 -37.44 -10.29
CA GLY A 405 19.30 -38.27 -9.46
C GLY A 405 19.11 -39.77 -9.70
N ALA A 406 17.85 -40.22 -9.84
CA ALA A 406 17.51 -41.60 -10.18
C ALA A 406 18.02 -41.99 -11.58
N TYR A 407 17.90 -41.10 -12.58
CA TYR A 407 18.48 -41.29 -13.90
C TYR A 407 20.02 -41.42 -13.85
N ASN A 408 20.68 -40.55 -13.08
CA ASN A 408 22.13 -40.62 -12.85
C ASN A 408 22.56 -41.96 -12.21
N GLN A 409 21.81 -42.44 -11.21
CA GLN A 409 22.11 -43.70 -10.51
C GLN A 409 21.77 -44.96 -11.33
N THR A 410 20.71 -44.95 -12.13
CA THR A 410 20.21 -46.18 -12.78
C THR A 410 20.64 -46.33 -14.23
N ALA A 411 20.75 -45.23 -14.97
CA ALA A 411 21.17 -45.22 -16.36
C ALA A 411 22.66 -44.93 -16.48
N ILE A 412 23.11 -43.74 -16.04
CA ILE A 412 24.49 -43.29 -16.27
C ILE A 412 25.49 -44.17 -15.52
N TYR A 413 25.26 -44.43 -14.23
CA TYR A 413 26.14 -45.30 -13.45
C TYR A 413 26.23 -46.72 -14.03
N LYS A 414 25.10 -47.32 -14.44
CA LYS A 414 25.10 -48.69 -15.00
C LYS A 414 25.92 -48.77 -16.28
N THR A 415 25.78 -47.80 -17.17
CA THR A 415 26.61 -47.69 -18.38
C THR A 415 28.07 -47.49 -18.00
N ALA A 416 28.38 -46.57 -17.07
CA ALA A 416 29.74 -46.34 -16.60
C ALA A 416 30.39 -47.60 -16.01
N TYR A 417 29.68 -48.37 -15.18
CA TYR A 417 30.16 -49.61 -14.58
C TYR A 417 30.46 -50.70 -15.63
N ASN A 418 29.61 -50.82 -16.64
CA ASN A 418 29.78 -51.79 -17.72
C ASN A 418 30.95 -51.44 -18.65
N THR A 419 31.22 -50.15 -18.88
CA THR A 419 32.34 -49.67 -19.70
C THR A 419 33.71 -49.79 -19.01
N ILE A 420 33.77 -50.08 -17.70
CA ILE A 420 35.04 -50.42 -17.02
C ILE A 420 35.55 -51.74 -17.62
N THR A 421 36.65 -51.65 -18.38
CA THR A 421 37.31 -52.77 -19.07
C THR A 421 38.36 -53.43 -18.16
N ASP A 422 38.31 -54.76 -18.05
CA ASP A 422 39.43 -55.59 -17.60
C ASP A 422 40.37 -55.75 -18.80
N ASN A 423 41.36 -54.88 -19.01
CA ASN A 423 42.28 -55.08 -20.14
C ASN A 423 43.75 -55.14 -19.71
N LYS A 424 44.26 -56.38 -19.77
CA LYS A 424 45.65 -56.84 -19.60
C LYS A 424 46.61 -56.41 -20.73
N GLN A 425 46.26 -55.46 -21.60
CA GLN A 425 47.11 -55.09 -22.73
C GLN A 425 47.28 -53.57 -22.87
N ASN A 426 48.55 -53.15 -22.76
CA ASN A 426 49.09 -51.82 -22.99
C ASN A 426 49.03 -51.42 -24.48
N THR A 427 47.82 -51.29 -25.02
CA THR A 427 47.59 -50.60 -26.30
C THR A 427 46.36 -49.72 -26.18
N THR A 428 46.40 -48.57 -26.86
CA THR A 428 45.30 -47.61 -27.01
C THR A 428 43.93 -48.29 -27.00
N LEU A 429 43.06 -47.88 -26.07
CA LEU A 429 41.66 -48.35 -25.99
C LEU A 429 41.00 -48.29 -27.38
N PRO A 430 40.12 -49.24 -27.73
CA PRO A 430 39.31 -49.13 -28.94
C PRO A 430 38.63 -47.76 -28.98
N GLU A 431 38.62 -47.11 -30.16
CA GLU A 431 38.04 -45.78 -30.35
C GLU A 431 36.59 -45.72 -29.81
N THR A 432 35.84 -46.80 -29.98
CA THR A 432 34.47 -47.01 -29.46
C THR A 432 34.36 -46.81 -27.94
N VAL A 433 35.26 -47.41 -27.14
CA VAL A 433 35.27 -47.28 -25.66
C VAL A 433 35.59 -45.85 -25.24
N SER A 434 36.47 -45.16 -25.98
CA SER A 434 36.83 -43.77 -25.72
C SER A 434 35.68 -42.79 -26.04
N ILE A 435 34.90 -43.09 -27.08
CA ILE A 435 33.69 -42.37 -27.47
C ILE A 435 32.60 -42.56 -26.41
N ASP A 436 32.38 -43.80 -25.97
CA ASP A 436 31.40 -44.12 -24.92
C ASP A 436 31.74 -43.44 -23.59
N ALA A 437 33.01 -43.45 -23.18
CA ALA A 437 33.50 -42.74 -22.00
C ALA A 437 33.19 -41.24 -22.03
N SER A 438 33.42 -40.62 -23.20
CA SER A 438 33.19 -39.19 -23.41
C SER A 438 31.70 -38.87 -23.40
N ARG A 439 30.87 -39.71 -24.03
CA ARG A 439 29.41 -39.58 -24.04
C ARG A 439 28.81 -39.69 -22.63
N ILE A 440 29.24 -40.66 -21.84
CA ILE A 440 28.81 -40.85 -20.43
C ILE A 440 29.13 -39.59 -19.60
N LEU A 441 30.34 -39.06 -19.74
CA LEU A 441 30.78 -37.86 -19.01
C LEU A 441 30.00 -36.60 -19.43
N VAL A 442 29.71 -36.45 -20.73
CA VAL A 442 28.89 -35.34 -21.25
C VAL A 442 27.46 -35.44 -20.73
N ASN A 443 26.84 -36.61 -20.81
CA ASN A 443 25.49 -36.85 -20.31
C ASN A 443 25.39 -36.59 -18.80
N PHE A 444 26.36 -37.09 -18.02
CA PHE A 444 26.43 -36.84 -16.59
C PHE A 444 26.61 -35.35 -16.27
N ASN A 445 27.52 -34.67 -16.97
CA ASN A 445 27.74 -33.23 -16.81
C ASN A 445 26.49 -32.40 -17.13
N SER A 446 25.76 -32.75 -18.18
CA SER A 446 24.54 -32.02 -18.55
C SER A 446 23.43 -32.29 -17.55
N SER A 447 23.20 -33.56 -17.17
CA SER A 447 22.19 -33.93 -16.18
C SER A 447 22.45 -33.25 -14.82
N ILE A 448 23.67 -33.30 -14.30
CA ILE A 448 23.99 -32.70 -12.99
C ILE A 448 23.90 -31.17 -12.99
N LYS A 449 24.15 -30.51 -14.14
CA LYS A 449 23.96 -29.05 -14.30
C LYS A 449 22.48 -28.67 -14.35
N ILE A 450 21.67 -29.46 -15.05
CA ILE A 450 20.21 -29.28 -15.04
C ILE A 450 19.68 -29.49 -13.63
N GLU A 451 20.14 -30.54 -12.94
CA GLU A 451 19.79 -30.81 -11.54
C GLU A 451 20.21 -29.64 -10.63
N ALA A 452 21.38 -29.04 -10.84
CA ALA A 452 21.82 -27.86 -10.10
C ALA A 452 20.94 -26.62 -10.37
N LEU A 453 20.51 -26.41 -11.62
CA LEU A 453 19.60 -25.30 -11.99
C LEU A 453 18.21 -25.48 -11.36
N VAL A 454 17.67 -26.70 -11.38
CA VAL A 454 16.42 -27.03 -10.68
C VAL A 454 16.58 -26.82 -9.18
N GLY A 455 17.73 -27.20 -8.60
CA GLY A 455 18.05 -26.93 -7.20
C GLY A 455 18.12 -25.45 -6.85
N MET A 456 18.66 -24.60 -7.73
CA MET A 456 18.65 -23.15 -7.54
C MET A 456 17.22 -22.57 -7.65
N ALA A 457 16.40 -23.06 -8.59
CA ALA A 457 14.99 -22.68 -8.67
C ALA A 457 14.20 -23.13 -7.42
N LEU A 458 14.52 -24.29 -6.86
CA LEU A 458 13.95 -24.78 -5.61
C LEU A 458 14.30 -23.82 -4.46
N ILE A 459 15.56 -23.37 -4.35
CA ILE A 459 15.97 -22.37 -3.36
C ILE A 459 15.22 -21.03 -3.56
N ALA A 460 14.97 -20.61 -4.81
CA ALA A 460 14.16 -19.41 -5.07
C ALA A 460 12.71 -19.57 -4.57
N SER A 461 12.09 -20.74 -4.75
CA SER A 461 10.76 -21.01 -4.17
C SER A 461 10.77 -20.98 -2.64
N VAL A 462 11.89 -21.39 -2.01
CA VAL A 462 12.07 -21.30 -0.55
C VAL A 462 12.19 -19.84 -0.10
N ALA A 463 12.90 -18.99 -0.86
CA ALA A 463 12.98 -17.56 -0.53
C ALA A 463 11.60 -16.88 -0.50
N ILE A 464 10.68 -17.31 -1.37
CA ILE A 464 9.28 -16.85 -1.40
C ILE A 464 8.47 -17.47 -0.25
N LEU A 465 8.63 -18.77 0.04
CA LEU A 465 7.89 -19.44 1.13
C LEU A 465 8.24 -18.93 2.52
N VAL A 466 9.49 -18.53 2.75
CA VAL A 466 9.93 -17.95 4.02
C VAL A 466 9.38 -16.53 4.20
N ASP A 467 9.05 -15.86 3.09
CA ASP A 467 8.47 -14.52 3.07
C ASP A 467 6.93 -14.53 3.16
N ALA A 468 6.30 -15.57 2.61
CA ALA A 468 4.85 -15.77 2.70
C ALA A 468 4.43 -16.17 4.13
N GLY A 469 3.28 -15.63 4.58
CA GLY A 469 2.70 -16.01 5.85
C GLY A 469 2.06 -17.40 5.85
N LEU A 470 1.70 -17.88 7.04
CA LEU A 470 1.12 -19.21 7.26
C LEU A 470 -0.33 -19.28 6.76
N PRO A 471 -0.82 -20.46 6.29
CA PRO A 471 -2.18 -20.59 5.77
C PRO A 471 -3.28 -20.09 6.70
N SER A 472 -3.17 -20.31 8.02
CA SER A 472 -4.14 -19.83 9.01
C SER A 472 -4.36 -18.32 8.98
N SER A 473 -3.31 -17.54 8.68
CA SER A 473 -3.39 -16.08 8.59
C SER A 473 -4.15 -15.59 7.33
N GLU A 474 -4.23 -16.40 6.27
CA GLU A 474 -5.01 -16.09 5.06
C GLU A 474 -6.53 -16.35 5.22
N PHE A 475 -6.97 -17.03 6.30
CA PHE A 475 -8.37 -17.46 6.46
C PHE A 475 -8.98 -17.10 7.82
N GLN A 476 -8.35 -16.21 8.59
CA GLN A 476 -8.65 -15.93 10.00
C GLN A 476 -10.08 -15.37 10.21
N ASN A 477 -10.58 -14.56 9.28
CA ASN A 477 -11.94 -14.00 9.31
C ASN A 477 -13.05 -15.05 9.03
N ILE A 478 -12.75 -16.10 8.27
CA ILE A 478 -13.69 -17.18 7.92
C ILE A 478 -13.85 -18.18 9.07
N LEU A 479 -12.80 -18.37 9.88
CA LEU A 479 -12.82 -19.30 11.02
C LEU A 479 -13.58 -18.75 12.24
N GLN A 480 -13.72 -17.43 12.37
CA GLN A 480 -14.40 -16.78 13.50
C GLN A 480 -15.92 -16.62 13.30
N SER A 481 -16.46 -16.82 12.09
CA SER A 481 -17.85 -16.48 11.71
C SER A 481 -18.86 -17.64 11.64
N LEU A 482 -18.53 -18.86 12.10
CA LEU A 482 -19.42 -20.02 12.02
C LEU A 482 -20.25 -20.29 13.30
N PRO A 483 -21.56 -20.01 13.27
CA PRO A 483 -22.55 -20.92 13.89
C PRO A 483 -23.77 -21.29 12.99
N ASP A 484 -24.45 -22.38 13.38
CA ASP A 484 -25.46 -23.21 12.70
C ASP A 484 -26.75 -22.56 12.07
N LYS A 485 -27.22 -23.19 10.96
CA LYS A 485 -28.61 -23.32 10.39
C LYS A 485 -29.14 -22.42 9.23
N ALA A 486 -29.40 -23.13 8.10
CA ALA A 486 -30.64 -23.31 7.29
C ALA A 486 -31.50 -22.16 6.68
N PHE A 487 -31.59 -22.19 5.34
CA PHE A 487 -32.72 -21.97 4.39
C PHE A 487 -33.69 -20.77 4.51
N ALA A 488 -33.77 -19.95 3.44
CA ALA A 488 -35.00 -19.65 2.67
C ALA A 488 -34.72 -18.78 1.41
N LEU A 489 -35.42 -19.08 0.31
CA LEU A 489 -35.46 -18.35 -0.97
C LEU A 489 -36.52 -17.24 -0.94
N ASN A 490 -36.25 -16.07 -1.54
CA ASN A 490 -37.10 -15.53 -2.62
C ASN A 490 -36.58 -14.21 -3.21
N ALA A 491 -36.79 -14.09 -4.52
CA ALA A 491 -36.55 -12.92 -5.35
C ALA A 491 -37.73 -11.93 -5.25
N ASN A 492 -37.46 -10.63 -5.40
CA ASN A 492 -38.10 -9.84 -6.46
C ASN A 492 -37.43 -8.48 -6.65
N SER A 493 -37.21 -8.19 -7.91
CA SER A 493 -36.72 -6.95 -8.53
C SER A 493 -37.81 -5.90 -8.60
N ASN A 494 -37.47 -4.63 -8.32
CA ASN A 494 -38.02 -3.46 -9.00
C ASN A 494 -36.98 -2.32 -8.93
N LEU A 495 -36.35 -2.05 -10.08
CA LEU A 495 -35.36 -1.01 -10.30
C LEU A 495 -36.08 0.32 -10.55
N ILE A 496 -35.77 1.34 -9.74
CA ILE A 496 -36.12 2.74 -9.99
C ILE A 496 -34.85 3.44 -10.51
N ASN A 497 -35.00 4.17 -11.61
CA ASN A 497 -33.99 5.05 -12.20
C ASN A 497 -33.37 5.98 -11.13
N MET A 498 -32.08 5.81 -10.82
CA MET A 498 -31.30 6.82 -10.12
C MET A 498 -30.00 7.11 -10.84
N GLN A 499 -29.64 8.40 -10.85
CA GLN A 499 -28.46 8.99 -11.44
C GLN A 499 -27.21 8.18 -11.06
N GLN A 500 -26.51 7.69 -12.08
CA GLN A 500 -25.34 6.85 -11.91
C GLN A 500 -24.12 7.61 -12.42
N PHE A 501 -23.12 7.82 -11.56
CA PHE A 501 -21.81 8.27 -12.00
C PHE A 501 -21.26 7.22 -12.96
N SER A 502 -20.68 7.63 -14.08
CA SER A 502 -20.00 6.71 -14.99
C SER A 502 -18.80 7.38 -15.64
N GLN A 503 -17.65 6.70 -15.59
CA GLN A 503 -16.42 7.15 -16.22
C GLN A 503 -15.75 6.01 -16.97
N THR A 504 -15.24 6.31 -18.16
CA THR A 504 -14.50 5.34 -18.98
C THR A 504 -13.01 5.68 -18.99
N ARG A 505 -12.15 4.70 -18.71
CA ARG A 505 -10.69 4.78 -18.86
C ARG A 505 -10.24 3.88 -19.99
N PHE A 506 -9.30 4.39 -20.79
CA PHE A 506 -8.69 3.63 -21.88
C PHE A 506 -7.37 3.04 -21.40
N ILE A 507 -7.13 1.77 -21.74
CA ILE A 507 -5.88 1.05 -21.47
C ILE A 507 -5.01 1.10 -22.74
N GLU A 508 -3.69 1.01 -22.61
CA GLU A 508 -2.71 1.10 -23.71
C GLU A 508 -2.99 0.17 -24.92
N ASN A 509 -3.68 -0.95 -24.71
CA ASN A 509 -4.07 -1.89 -25.77
C ASN A 509 -5.36 -1.50 -26.53
N GLY A 510 -5.95 -0.33 -26.24
CA GLY A 510 -7.21 0.15 -26.82
C GLY A 510 -8.48 -0.38 -26.16
N SER A 511 -8.36 -1.26 -25.15
CA SER A 511 -9.47 -1.71 -24.31
C SER A 511 -9.94 -0.57 -23.39
N ARG A 512 -11.17 -0.69 -22.90
CA ARG A 512 -11.84 0.30 -22.05
C ARG A 512 -12.33 -0.35 -20.77
N VAL A 513 -12.12 0.34 -19.66
CA VAL A 513 -12.76 0.02 -18.38
C VAL A 513 -13.81 1.09 -18.12
N VAL A 514 -15.06 0.68 -18.00
CA VAL A 514 -16.17 1.56 -17.61
C VAL A 514 -16.45 1.29 -16.14
N LEU A 515 -16.32 2.32 -15.31
CA LEU A 515 -16.68 2.29 -13.91
C LEU A 515 -17.93 3.13 -13.73
N SER A 516 -18.96 2.56 -13.12
CA SER A 516 -20.17 3.27 -12.78
C SER A 516 -20.49 3.10 -11.30
N ILE A 517 -20.83 4.18 -10.60
CA ILE A 517 -21.05 4.19 -9.15
C ILE A 517 -22.42 4.80 -8.86
N SER A 518 -23.20 4.17 -7.99
CA SER A 518 -24.50 4.69 -7.54
C SER A 518 -24.69 4.41 -6.05
N PRO A 519 -25.05 5.41 -5.22
CA PRO A 519 -25.36 6.81 -5.58
C PRO A 519 -24.14 7.74 -5.78
N PHE A 520 -22.91 7.21 -5.67
CA PHE A 520 -21.65 7.97 -5.68
C PHE A 520 -21.55 9.01 -4.54
N SER A 521 -21.86 8.60 -3.32
CA SER A 521 -21.75 9.44 -2.11
C SER A 521 -20.91 8.77 -1.03
N THR A 522 -20.70 9.41 0.10
CA THR A 522 -20.26 8.70 1.31
C THR A 522 -21.27 7.61 1.68
N GLY A 523 -20.81 6.53 2.31
CA GLY A 523 -21.63 5.36 2.61
C GLY A 523 -21.58 4.28 1.53
N ASN A 524 -22.56 3.39 1.59
CA ASN A 524 -22.63 2.24 0.70
C ASN A 524 -22.98 2.66 -0.74
N ASN A 525 -22.16 2.23 -1.68
CA ASN A 525 -22.31 2.43 -3.11
C ASN A 525 -22.24 1.11 -3.86
N ASN A 526 -23.06 0.99 -4.90
CA ASN A 526 -22.94 -0.05 -5.89
C ASN A 526 -22.03 0.43 -7.02
N PHE A 527 -20.95 -0.31 -7.25
CA PHE A 527 -20.02 -0.11 -8.35
C PHE A 527 -20.29 -1.19 -9.41
N ASN A 528 -20.55 -0.76 -10.64
CA ASN A 528 -20.64 -1.60 -11.81
C ASN A 528 -19.40 -1.36 -12.69
N ILE A 529 -18.71 -2.43 -13.04
CA ILE A 529 -17.45 -2.39 -13.78
C ILE A 529 -17.66 -3.17 -15.09
N SER A 530 -17.29 -2.58 -16.22
CA SER A 530 -17.32 -3.26 -17.52
C SER A 530 -15.99 -3.19 -18.23
N PHE A 531 -15.47 -4.32 -18.69
CA PHE A 531 -14.27 -4.42 -19.51
C PHE A 531 -14.65 -4.65 -20.96
N LEU A 532 -14.32 -3.70 -21.83
CA LEU A 532 -14.69 -3.69 -23.23
C LEU A 532 -13.46 -3.65 -24.13
N ASP A 533 -13.50 -4.34 -25.26
CA ASP A 533 -12.47 -4.25 -26.30
C ASP A 533 -12.58 -2.92 -27.09
N SER A 534 -11.71 -2.74 -28.08
CA SER A 534 -11.71 -1.55 -28.94
C SER A 534 -13.02 -1.39 -29.74
N ASN A 535 -13.76 -2.49 -29.96
CA ASN A 535 -15.03 -2.56 -30.69
C ASN A 535 -16.26 -2.51 -29.75
N LYS A 536 -16.06 -2.28 -28.44
CA LYS A 536 -17.07 -2.27 -27.37
C LYS A 536 -17.69 -3.65 -27.06
N ASN A 537 -17.05 -4.75 -27.46
CA ASN A 537 -17.48 -6.09 -27.03
C ASN A 537 -16.93 -6.40 -25.64
N PRO A 538 -17.66 -7.14 -24.78
CA PRO A 538 -17.15 -7.53 -23.47
C PRO A 538 -15.91 -8.43 -23.54
N ILE A 539 -14.93 -8.19 -22.67
CA ILE A 539 -13.71 -8.99 -22.56
C ILE A 539 -13.92 -10.08 -21.49
N ASP A 540 -13.63 -11.33 -21.85
CA ASP A 540 -13.71 -12.45 -20.92
C ASP A 540 -12.66 -12.33 -19.80
N THR A 541 -13.15 -12.13 -18.59
CA THR A 541 -12.39 -11.77 -17.39
C THR A 541 -12.77 -12.73 -16.28
N LYS A 542 -11.74 -13.29 -15.62
CA LYS A 542 -11.85 -14.34 -14.63
C LYS A 542 -12.20 -13.80 -13.24
N SER A 543 -11.59 -12.69 -12.86
CA SER A 543 -11.80 -12.03 -11.58
C SER A 543 -11.49 -10.55 -11.69
N VAL A 544 -12.13 -9.75 -10.83
CA VAL A 544 -11.97 -8.30 -10.79
C VAL A 544 -11.83 -7.84 -9.35
N HIS A 545 -10.79 -7.06 -9.09
CA HIS A 545 -10.51 -6.48 -7.78
C HIS A 545 -10.72 -4.97 -7.84
N LEU A 546 -11.48 -4.44 -6.89
CA LEU A 546 -11.64 -3.01 -6.66
C LEU A 546 -10.76 -2.60 -5.48
N LYS A 547 -9.87 -1.63 -5.67
CA LYS A 547 -8.97 -1.10 -4.63
C LYS A 547 -9.33 0.36 -4.36
N LEU A 548 -9.83 0.65 -3.16
CA LEU A 548 -10.23 1.99 -2.73
C LEU A 548 -9.15 2.56 -1.81
N THR A 549 -8.43 3.58 -2.27
CA THR A 549 -7.41 4.29 -1.48
C THR A 549 -7.92 5.69 -1.17
N GLN A 550 -7.85 6.12 0.07
CA GLN A 550 -8.19 7.50 0.42
C GLN A 550 -6.90 8.31 0.54
N THR A 551 -6.70 9.19 -0.43
CA THR A 551 -5.42 9.88 -0.67
C THR A 551 -5.15 11.02 0.29
N ASP A 552 -6.19 11.69 0.80
CA ASP A 552 -6.01 12.88 1.65
C ASP A 552 -5.39 12.54 3.01
N ILE A 553 -5.72 11.36 3.55
CA ILE A 553 -5.26 10.91 4.87
C ILE A 553 -4.45 9.61 4.85
N GLY A 554 -4.08 9.12 3.65
CA GLY A 554 -3.15 8.02 3.48
C GLY A 554 -3.68 6.64 3.90
N ILE A 555 -4.99 6.40 3.81
CA ILE A 555 -5.55 5.06 4.04
C ILE A 555 -5.26 4.19 2.80
N GLY A 556 -4.42 3.18 3.01
CA GLY A 556 -4.03 2.20 2.00
C GLY A 556 -5.19 1.34 1.48
N PRO A 557 -5.04 0.74 0.29
CA PRO A 557 -6.17 0.32 -0.53
C PRO A 557 -7.05 -0.74 0.14
N ILE A 558 -8.30 -0.37 0.44
CA ILE A 558 -9.36 -1.30 0.78
C ILE A 558 -9.68 -2.11 -0.48
N THR A 559 -9.28 -3.37 -0.50
CA THR A 559 -9.47 -4.26 -1.66
C THR A 559 -10.72 -5.12 -1.49
N ILE A 560 -11.56 -5.15 -2.52
CA ILE A 560 -12.85 -5.82 -2.49
C ILE A 560 -13.04 -6.56 -3.82
N ASP A 561 -13.42 -7.83 -3.76
CA ASP A 561 -13.65 -8.65 -4.94
C ASP A 561 -15.01 -8.38 -5.56
N ALA A 562 -15.05 -8.17 -6.88
CA ALA A 562 -16.29 -7.91 -7.59
C ALA A 562 -16.96 -9.21 -8.06
N ASN A 563 -18.27 -9.25 -7.96
CA ASN A 563 -19.07 -10.39 -8.41
C ASN A 563 -19.35 -10.25 -9.90
N GLN A 564 -19.09 -11.32 -10.65
CA GLN A 564 -19.40 -11.33 -12.07
C GLN A 564 -20.93 -11.38 -12.29
N THR A 565 -21.48 -10.39 -12.99
CA THR A 565 -22.90 -10.36 -13.36
C THR A 565 -23.13 -10.95 -14.75
N SER A 566 -22.19 -10.71 -15.67
CA SER A 566 -22.18 -11.29 -17.03
C SER A 566 -20.75 -11.24 -17.59
N VAL A 567 -20.53 -11.77 -18.80
CA VAL A 567 -19.18 -11.77 -19.43
C VAL A 567 -18.67 -10.33 -19.52
N GLY A 568 -17.52 -10.06 -18.89
CA GLY A 568 -16.90 -8.74 -18.88
C GLY A 568 -17.58 -7.68 -18.01
N ILE A 569 -18.64 -8.01 -17.25
CA ILE A 569 -19.38 -7.08 -16.39
C ILE A 569 -19.44 -7.60 -14.96
N PHE A 570 -19.12 -6.74 -14.01
CA PHE A 570 -19.01 -7.04 -12.59
C PHE A 570 -19.75 -6.00 -11.77
N SER A 571 -20.27 -6.41 -10.62
CA SER A 571 -20.93 -5.55 -9.65
C SER A 571 -20.38 -5.81 -8.25
N ILE A 572 -20.23 -4.74 -7.49
CA ILE A 572 -19.67 -4.78 -6.14
C ILE A 572 -20.28 -3.67 -5.30
N ASN A 573 -20.72 -4.01 -4.09
CA ASN A 573 -21.15 -3.01 -3.12
C ASN A 573 -19.98 -2.71 -2.19
N ALA A 574 -19.60 -1.45 -2.10
CA ALA A 574 -18.51 -0.99 -1.25
C ALA A 574 -18.83 0.38 -0.64
N ASP A 575 -18.21 0.66 0.49
CA ASP A 575 -18.44 1.88 1.24
C ASP A 575 -17.34 2.91 0.98
N PHE A 576 -17.71 4.16 0.73
CA PHE A 576 -16.82 5.29 0.93
C PHE A 576 -17.05 5.83 2.34
N GLY A 577 -16.22 5.37 3.28
CA GLY A 577 -16.44 5.60 4.72
C GLY A 577 -16.53 7.08 5.12
N PHE A 578 -15.92 7.98 4.35
CA PHE A 578 -15.96 9.42 4.57
C PHE A 578 -15.65 10.18 3.27
N ALA A 579 -15.93 11.48 3.28
CA ALA A 579 -15.75 12.36 2.13
C ALA A 579 -14.26 12.67 1.86
N GLY A 580 -13.91 13.02 0.63
CA GLY A 580 -12.54 13.37 0.24
C GLY A 580 -12.11 12.71 -1.07
N HIS A 581 -10.81 12.75 -1.37
CA HIS A 581 -10.21 12.25 -2.59
C HIS A 581 -9.88 10.75 -2.55
N TRP A 582 -10.71 9.95 -3.19
CA TRP A 582 -10.51 8.51 -3.33
C TRP A 582 -9.89 8.14 -4.67
N THR A 583 -8.79 7.39 -4.65
CA THR A 583 -8.31 6.65 -5.83
C THR A 583 -8.96 5.28 -5.83
N VAL A 584 -9.82 5.06 -6.82
CA VAL A 584 -10.47 3.78 -7.12
C VAL A 584 -9.69 3.09 -8.22
N ARG A 585 -9.00 1.99 -7.92
CA ARG A 585 -8.25 1.20 -8.88
C ARG A 585 -8.95 -0.13 -9.15
N VAL A 586 -9.28 -0.36 -10.41
CA VAL A 586 -9.95 -1.57 -10.91
C VAL A 586 -8.91 -2.45 -11.58
N GLU A 587 -8.80 -3.71 -11.18
CA GLU A 587 -7.89 -4.70 -11.76
C GLU A 587 -8.65 -5.95 -12.21
N GLY A 588 -8.77 -6.15 -13.53
CA GLY A 588 -9.38 -7.33 -14.13
C GLY A 588 -8.33 -8.33 -14.61
N ILE A 589 -8.41 -9.58 -14.15
CA ILE A 589 -7.57 -10.69 -14.61
C ILE A 589 -8.28 -11.39 -15.76
N GLN A 590 -7.65 -11.48 -16.93
CA GLN A 590 -8.25 -12.11 -18.11
C GLN A 590 -8.19 -13.64 -18.04
N ASN A 591 -9.16 -14.32 -18.67
CA ASN A 591 -9.21 -15.79 -18.72
C ASN A 591 -8.19 -16.37 -19.73
N LYS A 592 -7.67 -15.54 -20.64
CA LYS A 592 -6.70 -15.92 -21.67
C LYS A 592 -5.28 -16.06 -21.07
N GLU A 593 -4.64 -17.22 -21.28
CA GLU A 593 -3.26 -17.46 -20.84
C GLU A 593 -2.28 -16.39 -21.38
N ASN A 594 -1.39 -15.90 -20.52
CA ASN A 594 -0.38 -14.85 -20.80
C ASN A 594 -0.96 -13.47 -21.21
N ALA A 595 -2.25 -13.21 -21.01
CA ALA A 595 -2.81 -11.87 -21.20
C ALA A 595 -2.48 -10.96 -20.01
N LEU A 596 -2.16 -9.69 -20.30
CA LEU A 596 -1.91 -8.68 -19.26
C LEU A 596 -3.19 -8.36 -18.48
N ASN A 597 -3.04 -8.02 -17.20
CA ASN A 597 -4.17 -7.55 -16.40
C ASN A 597 -4.71 -6.23 -16.94
N LEU A 598 -6.03 -6.09 -16.95
CA LEU A 598 -6.72 -4.87 -17.33
C LEU A 598 -6.80 -3.98 -16.10
N VAL A 599 -5.97 -2.93 -16.05
CA VAL A 599 -5.89 -2.03 -14.89
C VAL A 599 -6.36 -0.63 -15.29
N ALA A 600 -7.24 -0.04 -14.49
CA ALA A 600 -7.65 1.35 -14.61
C ALA A 600 -7.76 2.00 -13.23
N SER A 601 -7.29 3.25 -13.12
CA SER A 601 -7.42 4.07 -11.92
C SER A 601 -8.32 5.28 -12.17
N TYR A 602 -9.14 5.61 -11.17
CA TYR A 602 -10.08 6.71 -11.16
C TYR A 602 -9.85 7.53 -9.89
N ASP A 603 -9.53 8.80 -10.04
CA ASP A 603 -9.38 9.72 -8.92
C ASP A 603 -10.69 10.48 -8.77
N LEU A 604 -11.37 10.26 -7.64
CA LEU A 604 -12.75 10.64 -7.40
C LEU A 604 -12.85 11.46 -6.12
N PHE A 605 -13.47 12.64 -6.17
CA PHE A 605 -13.87 13.35 -4.96
C PHE A 605 -15.25 12.85 -4.52
N VAL A 606 -15.29 12.16 -3.37
CA VAL A 606 -16.53 11.61 -2.79
C VAL A 606 -17.04 12.59 -1.75
N LYS A 607 -18.35 12.89 -1.78
CA LYS A 607 -19.01 13.77 -0.81
C LYS A 607 -20.35 13.20 -0.34
N PRO A 608 -20.89 13.65 0.80
CA PRO A 608 -22.18 13.20 1.30
C PRO A 608 -23.33 13.62 0.40
N GLN A 609 -24.47 12.92 0.47
CA GLN A 609 -25.70 13.38 -0.18
C GLN A 609 -26.26 14.60 0.55
N LEU A 610 -26.90 15.51 -0.18
CA LEU A 610 -27.55 16.69 0.41
C LEU A 610 -28.53 16.32 1.53
N SER A 611 -29.29 15.23 1.36
CA SER A 611 -30.24 14.72 2.36
C SER A 611 -29.60 14.29 3.69
N SER A 612 -28.31 13.93 3.68
CA SER A 612 -27.55 13.53 4.87
C SER A 612 -26.86 14.69 5.58
N LEU A 613 -26.86 15.89 4.98
CA LEU A 613 -26.24 17.07 5.57
C LEU A 613 -27.02 17.53 6.80
N VAL A 614 -26.29 17.64 7.91
CA VAL A 614 -26.74 18.25 9.14
C VAL A 614 -26.09 19.62 9.25
N THR A 615 -26.93 20.62 9.44
CA THR A 615 -26.52 22.02 9.54
C THR A 615 -26.89 22.53 10.92
N SER A 616 -25.97 23.24 11.57
CA SER A 616 -26.24 23.97 12.81
C SER A 616 -25.84 25.42 12.62
N ILE A 617 -26.79 26.32 12.88
CA ILE A 617 -26.64 27.76 12.71
C ILE A 617 -26.48 28.36 14.10
N ASN A 618 -25.34 29.00 14.36
CA ASN A 618 -25.08 29.73 15.58
C ASN A 618 -25.05 31.23 15.28
N GLU A 619 -26.01 31.98 15.82
CA GLU A 619 -26.14 33.42 15.60
C GLU A 619 -25.44 34.19 16.73
N SER A 620 -24.57 35.13 16.36
CA SER A 620 -23.89 36.03 17.29
C SER A 620 -24.33 37.47 17.04
N LYS A 621 -25.08 38.04 17.99
CA LYS A 621 -25.57 39.43 17.92
C LYS A 621 -24.41 40.42 18.05
N THR A 622 -24.46 41.48 17.24
CA THR A 622 -23.52 42.59 17.30
C THR A 622 -23.61 43.34 18.64
N PRO A 623 -22.53 44.00 19.10
CA PRO A 623 -22.54 44.74 20.35
C PRO A 623 -23.69 45.78 20.42
N GLY A 624 -24.53 45.62 21.44
CA GLY A 624 -25.68 46.49 21.67
C GLY A 624 -26.78 46.42 20.59
N ASN A 625 -26.78 45.40 19.72
CA ASN A 625 -27.69 45.27 18.57
C ASN A 625 -27.73 46.53 17.70
N SER A 626 -26.57 47.19 17.57
CA SER A 626 -26.49 48.56 17.08
C SER A 626 -25.99 48.69 15.64
N SER A 627 -25.63 47.57 15.01
CA SER A 627 -24.99 47.49 13.69
C SER A 627 -25.77 46.66 12.69
N THR A 628 -25.67 47.01 11.41
CA THR A 628 -26.27 46.27 10.30
C THR A 628 -25.14 45.65 9.47
N PRO A 629 -24.64 44.46 9.88
CA PRO A 629 -23.49 43.83 9.25
C PRO A 629 -23.82 43.42 7.82
N ARG A 630 -22.93 43.73 6.87
CA ARG A 630 -23.03 43.32 5.46
C ARG A 630 -21.67 43.01 4.86
N TYR A 631 -21.67 42.10 3.89
CA TYR A 631 -20.49 41.73 3.09
C TYR A 631 -19.36 41.12 3.95
N PRO A 632 -19.57 39.92 4.53
CA PRO A 632 -18.57 39.29 5.36
C PRO A 632 -17.37 38.85 4.51
N VAL A 633 -16.17 39.19 4.96
CA VAL A 633 -14.90 38.81 4.32
C VAL A 633 -14.09 37.96 5.30
N TYR A 634 -13.61 36.81 4.84
CA TYR A 634 -12.81 35.91 5.66
C TYR A 634 -11.32 36.25 5.56
N ASP A 635 -10.72 36.52 6.72
CA ASP A 635 -9.28 36.68 6.91
C ASP A 635 -8.71 35.35 7.41
N ASN A 636 -8.09 34.60 6.49
CA ASN A 636 -7.55 33.28 6.77
C ASN A 636 -6.34 33.32 7.71
N ILE A 637 -5.52 34.37 7.67
CA ILE A 637 -4.32 34.46 8.51
C ILE A 637 -4.69 34.69 9.96
N ARG A 638 -5.63 35.60 10.23
CA ARG A 638 -6.07 35.93 11.60
C ARG A 638 -7.23 35.04 12.07
N ASN A 639 -7.80 34.23 11.17
CA ASN A 639 -9.01 33.44 11.38
C ASN A 639 -10.19 34.30 11.87
N LYS A 640 -10.42 35.44 11.21
CA LYS A 640 -11.45 36.42 11.56
C LYS A 640 -12.41 36.64 10.41
N ILE A 641 -13.62 37.11 10.74
CA ILE A 641 -14.56 37.66 9.78
C ILE A 641 -14.59 39.16 9.94
N TRP A 642 -14.31 39.88 8.87
CA TRP A 642 -14.48 41.32 8.78
C TRP A 642 -15.82 41.62 8.13
N VAL A 643 -16.62 42.48 8.75
CA VAL A 643 -17.91 42.87 8.19
C VAL A 643 -18.16 44.37 8.32
N GLY A 644 -18.67 44.98 7.24
CA GLY A 644 -18.98 46.40 7.19
C GLY A 644 -20.28 46.71 7.91
N ASP A 645 -20.35 47.84 8.60
CA ASP A 645 -21.62 48.35 9.16
C ASP A 645 -22.29 49.28 8.13
N THR A 646 -23.46 48.87 7.62
CA THR A 646 -24.21 49.68 6.66
C THR A 646 -24.98 50.83 7.32
N LYS A 647 -25.06 50.84 8.65
CA LYS A 647 -25.80 51.85 9.40
C LYS A 647 -25.22 53.23 9.14
N ILE A 648 -26.09 54.12 8.65
CA ILE A 648 -25.72 55.51 8.36
C ILE A 648 -25.20 56.18 9.64
N ASN A 649 -24.04 56.82 9.54
CA ASN A 649 -23.27 57.39 10.65
C ASN A 649 -22.84 56.37 11.73
N GLY A 650 -22.78 55.07 11.40
CA GLY A 650 -22.32 54.00 12.29
C GLY A 650 -20.80 54.01 12.48
N GLY A 651 -20.06 54.43 11.45
CA GLY A 651 -18.63 54.79 11.52
C GLY A 651 -17.70 53.70 12.02
N LYS A 652 -17.98 52.42 11.72
CA LYS A 652 -17.16 51.30 12.18
C LYS A 652 -17.14 50.12 11.22
N ILE A 653 -16.07 49.35 11.33
CA ILE A 653 -15.93 47.99 10.78
C ILE A 653 -15.93 47.03 11.97
N LEU A 654 -16.58 45.88 11.82
CA LEU A 654 -16.63 44.86 12.85
C LEU A 654 -15.63 43.75 12.53
N GLU A 655 -14.77 43.44 13.49
CA GLU A 655 -14.00 42.20 13.52
C GLU A 655 -14.79 41.17 14.32
N PHE A 656 -14.98 39.98 13.77
CA PHE A 656 -15.57 38.86 14.48
C PHE A 656 -14.58 37.70 14.57
N ASP A 657 -14.28 37.29 15.79
CA ASP A 657 -13.36 36.20 16.08
C ASP A 657 -14.07 34.85 16.02
N LEU A 658 -13.68 34.01 15.06
CA LEU A 658 -14.30 32.70 14.85
C LEU A 658 -14.01 31.69 15.97
N GLU A 659 -12.94 31.88 16.75
CA GLU A 659 -12.57 30.98 17.84
C GLU A 659 -13.31 31.34 19.13
N THR A 660 -13.40 32.63 19.45
CA THR A 660 -14.02 33.12 20.70
C THR A 660 -15.49 33.50 20.55
N GLY A 661 -15.97 33.69 19.31
CA GLY A 661 -17.33 34.14 19.01
C GLY A 661 -17.61 35.60 19.43
N LYS A 662 -16.58 36.43 19.53
CA LYS A 662 -16.68 37.81 20.03
C LYS A 662 -16.40 38.84 18.94
N TYR A 663 -17.08 39.98 19.07
CA TYR A 663 -16.84 41.15 18.23
C TYR A 663 -15.82 42.11 18.83
N VAL A 664 -15.05 42.74 17.97
CA VAL A 664 -14.30 43.97 18.22
C VAL A 664 -14.79 45.05 17.25
N GLU A 665 -15.12 46.23 17.76
CA GLU A 665 -15.57 47.35 16.94
C GLU A 665 -14.40 48.28 16.63
N HIS A 666 -14.09 48.44 15.34
CA HIS A 666 -13.05 49.36 14.88
C HIS A 666 -13.72 50.62 14.36
N LYS A 667 -13.70 51.67 15.18
CA LYS A 667 -14.25 52.98 14.81
C LYS A 667 -13.27 53.71 13.92
N ILE A 668 -13.77 54.20 12.79
CA ILE A 668 -12.98 54.95 11.81
C ILE A 668 -13.57 56.35 11.72
N ASP A 669 -12.73 57.36 11.96
CA ASP A 669 -13.18 58.74 12.02
C ASP A 669 -13.73 59.21 10.67
N GLY A 670 -14.96 59.72 10.69
CA GLY A 670 -15.65 60.21 9.50
C GLY A 670 -16.23 59.12 8.59
N LEU A 671 -16.06 57.83 8.91
CA LEU A 671 -16.70 56.75 8.17
C LEU A 671 -18.23 56.83 8.32
N ASN A 672 -18.97 56.62 7.23
CA ASN A 672 -20.42 56.74 7.24
C ASN A 672 -21.12 55.39 7.08
N SER A 673 -20.87 54.68 5.99
CA SER A 673 -21.50 53.38 5.69
C SER A 673 -20.60 52.52 4.81
N VAL A 674 -20.31 51.30 5.24
CA VAL A 674 -19.45 50.35 4.51
C VAL A 674 -20.32 49.25 3.90
N ILE A 675 -20.32 49.15 2.57
CA ILE A 675 -21.17 48.20 1.84
C ILE A 675 -20.37 47.07 1.20
N TYR A 676 -19.15 47.35 0.73
CA TYR A 676 -18.28 46.41 0.03
C TYR A 676 -16.90 46.45 0.63
N MET A 677 -16.27 45.28 0.75
CA MET A 677 -14.92 45.12 1.27
C MET A 677 -14.17 44.01 0.57
N ALA A 678 -12.84 44.07 0.56
CA ALA A 678 -11.96 43.00 0.09
C ALA A 678 -10.64 43.03 0.87
N LEU A 679 -9.95 41.89 0.92
CA LEU A 679 -8.61 41.77 1.48
C LEU A 679 -7.58 41.74 0.36
N ASP A 680 -6.47 42.44 0.53
CA ASP A 680 -5.29 42.33 -0.32
C ASP A 680 -4.33 41.22 0.15
N SER A 681 -3.24 41.00 -0.60
CA SER A 681 -2.25 39.96 -0.29
C SER A 681 -1.47 40.17 1.01
N HIS A 682 -1.63 41.33 1.65
CA HIS A 682 -1.04 41.68 2.94
C HIS A 682 -2.08 41.58 4.09
N ASP A 683 -3.25 41.00 3.82
CA ASP A 683 -4.38 40.86 4.72
C ASP A 683 -4.82 42.20 5.33
N THR A 684 -4.76 43.27 4.54
CA THR A 684 -5.33 44.56 4.89
C THR A 684 -6.62 44.81 4.13
N LEU A 685 -7.52 45.59 4.73
CA LEU A 685 -8.88 45.75 4.24
C LEU A 685 -8.98 46.96 3.31
N TRP A 686 -9.54 46.73 2.14
CA TRP A 686 -10.05 47.78 1.27
C TRP A 686 -11.56 47.83 1.40
N TYR A 687 -12.13 49.00 1.63
CA TYR A 687 -13.57 49.17 1.78
C TYR A 687 -14.08 50.37 0.99
N ILE A 688 -15.36 50.33 0.63
CA ILE A 688 -16.04 51.44 -0.03
C ILE A 688 -17.00 52.11 0.94
N ASP A 689 -16.73 53.39 1.25
CA ASP A 689 -17.75 54.27 1.83
C ASP A 689 -18.64 54.78 0.70
N TYR A 690 -19.81 54.16 0.59
CA TYR A 690 -20.75 54.41 -0.51
C TYR A 690 -21.26 55.85 -0.55
N GLN A 691 -21.49 56.47 0.62
CA GLN A 691 -22.06 57.82 0.69
C GLN A 691 -21.01 58.89 0.45
N ARG A 692 -19.79 58.68 0.95
CA ARG A 692 -18.68 59.64 0.79
C ARG A 692 -17.91 59.45 -0.52
N LYS A 693 -18.14 58.35 -1.25
CA LYS A 693 -17.37 57.96 -2.44
C LYS A 693 -15.87 57.87 -2.13
N ILE A 694 -15.55 57.14 -1.07
CA ILE A 694 -14.17 56.94 -0.62
C ILE A 694 -13.83 55.46 -0.72
N LEU A 695 -12.65 55.17 -1.26
CA LEU A 695 -11.97 53.90 -1.12
C LEU A 695 -11.06 54.01 0.11
N GLY A 696 -11.40 53.33 1.19
CA GLY A 696 -10.59 53.29 2.41
C GLY A 696 -9.66 52.09 2.41
N HIS A 697 -8.45 52.29 2.92
CA HIS A 697 -7.46 51.25 3.20
C HIS A 697 -7.23 51.19 4.71
N TYR A 698 -7.71 50.12 5.32
CA TYR A 698 -7.64 49.90 6.76
C TYR A 698 -6.67 48.77 7.07
N ASN A 699 -5.68 49.03 7.91
CA ASN A 699 -4.74 48.02 8.38
C ASN A 699 -5.16 47.53 9.78
N PRO A 700 -5.61 46.25 9.90
CA PRO A 700 -6.04 45.70 11.18
C PRO A 700 -4.97 45.63 12.27
N ASP A 701 -3.69 45.45 11.89
CA ASP A 701 -2.61 45.18 12.85
C ASP A 701 -2.22 46.42 13.66
N ASN A 702 -2.41 47.61 13.10
CA ASN A 702 -2.07 48.88 13.73
C ASN A 702 -3.24 49.89 13.81
N ASN A 703 -4.43 49.50 13.36
CA ASN A 703 -5.65 50.32 13.28
C ASN A 703 -5.47 51.62 12.48
N SER A 704 -4.54 51.68 11.52
CA SER A 704 -4.38 52.83 10.63
C SER A 704 -5.39 52.79 9.49
N ASN A 705 -5.88 53.96 9.08
CA ASN A 705 -6.80 54.10 7.96
C ASN A 705 -6.33 55.20 7.00
N GLN A 706 -6.44 54.95 5.70
CA GLN A 706 -6.17 55.92 4.65
C GLN A 706 -7.30 55.98 3.63
N ASP A 707 -7.78 57.19 3.36
CA ASP A 707 -8.91 57.43 2.47
C ASP A 707 -8.46 57.94 1.09
N TYR A 708 -8.98 57.35 0.02
CA TYR A 708 -8.78 57.76 -1.36
C TYR A 708 -10.11 58.16 -2.01
N PRO A 709 -10.29 59.41 -2.47
CA PRO A 709 -11.50 59.84 -3.14
C PRO A 709 -11.73 59.09 -4.46
N ILE A 710 -12.89 58.45 -4.61
CA ILE A 710 -13.28 57.75 -5.84
C ILE A 710 -13.75 58.80 -6.86
N PRO A 711 -13.16 58.89 -8.06
CA PRO A 711 -13.48 59.94 -9.03
C PRO A 711 -14.87 59.78 -9.67
N SER A 712 -15.43 58.55 -9.65
CA SER A 712 -16.70 58.23 -10.29
C SER A 712 -17.91 58.77 -9.52
N GLN A 713 -18.86 59.35 -10.26
CA GLN A 713 -20.15 59.79 -9.72
C GLN A 713 -21.24 58.70 -9.81
N GLY A 714 -20.91 57.54 -10.40
CA GLY A 714 -21.84 56.42 -10.55
C GLY A 714 -22.13 55.66 -9.25
N ILE A 715 -23.13 54.77 -9.30
CA ILE A 715 -23.38 53.79 -8.25
C ILE A 715 -22.27 52.76 -8.30
N LEU A 716 -21.58 52.56 -7.18
CA LEU A 716 -20.54 51.54 -7.03
C LEU A 716 -21.23 50.22 -6.67
N THR A 717 -20.92 49.15 -7.39
CA THR A 717 -21.67 47.88 -7.30
C THR A 717 -20.83 46.69 -6.85
N GLY A 718 -19.50 46.79 -6.86
CA GLY A 718 -18.61 45.72 -6.43
C GLY A 718 -17.16 46.17 -6.31
N ILE A 719 -16.40 45.39 -5.55
CA ILE A 719 -14.95 45.54 -5.36
C ILE A 719 -14.30 44.16 -5.48
N ALA A 720 -13.14 44.09 -6.12
CA ALA A 720 -12.29 42.90 -6.08
C ALA A 720 -10.81 43.33 -6.16
N ILE A 721 -9.92 42.46 -5.68
CA ILE A 721 -8.47 42.71 -5.65
C ILE A 721 -7.79 41.61 -6.44
N ASP A 722 -6.89 42.00 -7.36
CA ASP A 722 -6.12 41.04 -8.14
C ASP A 722 -4.81 40.61 -7.46
N ASN A 723 -4.12 39.63 -8.05
CA ASN A 723 -2.86 39.11 -7.52
C ASN A 723 -1.71 40.14 -7.44
N ASN A 724 -1.87 41.34 -8.02
CA ASN A 724 -0.90 42.43 -7.93
C ASN A 724 -1.37 43.52 -6.94
N ASP A 725 -2.32 43.20 -6.06
CA ASP A 725 -2.99 44.12 -5.12
C ASP A 725 -3.68 45.31 -5.80
N THR A 726 -3.97 45.23 -7.10
CA THR A 726 -4.75 46.29 -7.77
C THR A 726 -6.21 46.17 -7.35
N VAL A 727 -6.80 47.28 -6.93
CA VAL A 727 -8.21 47.33 -6.50
C VAL A 727 -9.08 47.68 -7.70
N TRP A 728 -10.05 46.83 -8.00
CA TRP A 728 -10.98 46.98 -9.11
C TRP A 728 -12.39 47.27 -8.59
N ILE A 729 -13.02 48.32 -9.11
CA ILE A 729 -14.35 48.78 -8.65
C ILE A 729 -15.26 48.96 -9.85
N THR A 730 -16.44 48.35 -9.83
CA THR A 730 -17.47 48.56 -10.86
C THR A 730 -18.34 49.75 -10.52
N SER A 731 -18.60 50.60 -11.52
CA SER A 731 -19.46 51.78 -11.38
C SER A 731 -20.43 51.91 -12.56
N THR A 732 -21.65 52.37 -12.28
CA THR A 732 -22.65 52.71 -13.31
C THR A 732 -23.27 54.07 -13.04
N GLU A 733 -23.18 54.98 -14.00
CA GLU A 733 -23.79 56.29 -13.92
C GLU A 733 -25.30 56.21 -14.24
N ILE A 734 -26.15 56.66 -13.30
CA ILE A 734 -27.61 56.51 -13.40
C ILE A 734 -28.19 57.29 -14.58
N THR A 735 -27.65 58.46 -14.87
CA THR A 735 -28.16 59.40 -15.89
C THR A 735 -27.77 59.01 -17.31
N THR A 736 -26.52 58.59 -17.52
CA THR A 736 -25.98 58.26 -18.84
C THR A 736 -26.05 56.76 -19.15
N HIS A 737 -26.27 55.92 -18.13
CA HIS A 737 -26.16 54.46 -18.18
C HIS A 737 -24.80 53.96 -18.65
N ILE A 738 -23.78 54.82 -18.62
CA ILE A 738 -22.39 54.44 -18.90
C ILE A 738 -21.87 53.68 -17.69
N SER A 739 -21.30 52.50 -17.94
CA SER A 739 -20.65 51.70 -16.91
C SER A 739 -19.15 51.69 -17.15
N GLU A 740 -18.40 51.66 -16.07
CA GLU A 740 -16.94 51.66 -16.07
C GLU A 740 -16.40 50.72 -15.00
N LEU A 741 -15.18 50.27 -15.24
CA LEU A 741 -14.36 49.57 -14.27
C LEU A 741 -13.21 50.48 -13.87
N LEU A 742 -13.23 50.93 -12.62
CA LEU A 742 -12.15 51.71 -12.02
C LEU A 742 -11.05 50.76 -11.58
N LYS A 743 -9.81 51.17 -11.83
CA LYS A 743 -8.59 50.46 -11.48
C LYS A 743 -7.77 51.37 -10.58
N PHE A 744 -7.57 50.99 -9.33
CA PHE A 744 -6.76 51.73 -8.37
C PHE A 744 -5.44 51.00 -8.11
N ASN A 745 -4.33 51.71 -8.27
CA ASN A 745 -3.00 51.18 -8.00
C ASN A 745 -2.51 51.66 -6.62
N PRO A 746 -2.39 50.79 -5.60
CA PRO A 746 -1.95 51.20 -4.27
C PRO A 746 -0.53 51.80 -4.22
N SER A 747 0.35 51.42 -5.16
CA SER A 747 1.73 51.92 -5.19
C SER A 747 1.82 53.39 -5.64
N THR A 748 0.90 53.83 -6.50
CA THR A 748 0.88 55.21 -7.02
C THR A 748 -0.23 56.07 -6.41
N ALA A 749 -1.21 55.44 -5.74
CA ALA A 749 -2.43 56.08 -5.24
C ALA A 749 -3.26 56.77 -6.34
N GLU A 750 -3.25 56.22 -7.56
CA GLU A 750 -3.95 56.77 -8.72
C GLU A 750 -5.06 55.83 -9.21
N PHE A 751 -6.13 56.44 -9.71
CA PHE A 751 -7.23 55.76 -10.40
C PHE A 751 -7.06 55.86 -11.93
N ASP A 752 -7.31 54.75 -12.60
CA ASP A 752 -7.58 54.66 -14.04
C ASP A 752 -9.00 54.11 -14.26
N SER A 753 -9.57 54.28 -15.45
CA SER A 753 -10.94 53.87 -15.78
C SER A 753 -11.00 53.17 -17.12
N ILE A 754 -11.65 52.00 -17.15
CA ILE A 754 -11.91 51.25 -18.37
C ILE A 754 -13.42 51.29 -18.64
N LYS A 755 -13.82 51.87 -19.77
CA LYS A 755 -15.24 51.89 -20.17
C LYS A 755 -15.72 50.47 -20.49
N LEU A 756 -16.83 50.05 -19.87
CA LEU A 756 -17.50 48.79 -20.18
C LEU A 756 -18.44 48.95 -21.39
N PRO A 757 -18.81 47.85 -22.07
CA PRO A 757 -19.80 47.89 -23.15
C PRO A 757 -21.11 48.56 -22.71
N ASP A 758 -21.78 49.21 -23.67
CA ASP A 758 -23.05 49.90 -23.40
C ASP A 758 -24.08 48.89 -22.85
N LYS A 759 -24.89 49.31 -21.87
CA LYS A 759 -25.87 48.43 -21.19
C LYS A 759 -25.25 47.21 -20.49
N SER A 760 -24.02 47.32 -19.99
CA SER A 760 -23.40 46.27 -19.17
C SER A 760 -24.03 46.16 -17.78
N SER A 761 -24.33 47.28 -17.10
CA SER A 761 -24.96 47.31 -15.77
C SER A 761 -24.31 46.35 -14.75
N PRO A 762 -22.99 46.45 -14.51
CA PRO A 762 -22.26 45.52 -13.63
C PRO A 762 -22.87 45.46 -12.23
N GLN A 763 -23.11 44.24 -11.74
CA GLN A 763 -23.65 43.96 -10.41
C GLN A 763 -22.64 43.24 -9.50
N GLY A 764 -21.82 42.35 -10.07
CA GLY A 764 -20.83 41.58 -9.35
C GLY A 764 -19.52 41.51 -10.11
N ILE A 765 -18.42 41.37 -9.38
CA ILE A 765 -17.06 41.28 -9.91
C ILE A 765 -16.32 40.16 -9.17
N ALA A 766 -15.51 39.39 -9.89
CA ALA A 766 -14.62 38.41 -9.30
C ALA A 766 -13.34 38.26 -10.13
N ILE A 767 -12.23 37.90 -9.46
CA ILE A 767 -10.93 37.70 -10.09
C ILE A 767 -10.64 36.21 -10.21
N ASP A 768 -10.27 35.79 -11.41
CA ASP A 768 -9.68 34.48 -11.64
C ASP A 768 -8.20 34.53 -11.30
N ASN A 769 -7.84 34.12 -10.09
CA ASN A 769 -6.46 34.12 -9.63
C ASN A 769 -5.53 33.18 -10.45
N THR A 770 -6.09 32.27 -11.25
CA THR A 770 -5.30 31.35 -12.10
C THR A 770 -4.94 31.98 -13.45
N SER A 771 -5.87 32.67 -14.09
CA SER A 771 -5.65 33.30 -15.40
C SER A 771 -5.34 34.80 -15.32
N GLY A 772 -5.57 35.41 -14.16
CA GLY A 772 -5.52 36.86 -13.95
C GLY A 772 -6.69 37.63 -14.57
N ARG A 773 -7.72 36.95 -15.10
CA ARG A 773 -8.87 37.59 -15.72
C ARG A 773 -9.86 38.12 -14.69
N ILE A 774 -10.54 39.19 -15.06
CA ILE A 774 -11.60 39.80 -14.25
C ILE A 774 -12.93 39.45 -14.88
N TRP A 775 -13.84 38.91 -14.08
CA TRP A 775 -15.17 38.50 -14.50
C TRP A 775 -16.23 39.38 -13.87
N ILE A 776 -17.20 39.82 -14.68
CA ILE A 776 -18.21 40.77 -14.27
C ILE A 776 -19.59 40.22 -14.64
N ALA A 777 -20.49 40.16 -13.67
CA ALA A 777 -21.91 39.89 -13.89
C ALA A 777 -22.60 41.18 -14.36
N GLY A 778 -23.09 41.20 -15.59
CA GLY A 778 -23.79 42.33 -16.18
C GLY A 778 -25.29 42.18 -16.07
N GLY A 779 -25.92 42.98 -15.20
CA GLY A 779 -27.32 42.84 -14.79
C GLY A 779 -28.37 42.90 -15.92
N LEU A 780 -27.97 43.23 -17.14
CA LEU A 780 -28.81 43.18 -18.35
C LEU A 780 -28.63 41.89 -19.17
N GLY A 781 -28.19 40.82 -18.53
CA GLY A 781 -28.23 39.46 -19.05
C GLY A 781 -26.94 38.97 -19.72
N MET A 782 -25.81 39.56 -19.34
CA MET A 782 -24.49 39.25 -19.91
C MET A 782 -23.46 38.97 -18.81
N VAL A 783 -22.39 38.26 -19.19
CA VAL A 783 -21.17 38.10 -18.39
C VAL A 783 -20.01 38.67 -19.20
N PHE A 784 -19.16 39.48 -18.57
CA PHE A 784 -18.01 40.07 -19.21
C PHE A 784 -16.72 39.48 -18.64
N SER A 785 -15.72 39.29 -19.49
CA SER A 785 -14.34 39.02 -19.06
C SER A 785 -13.44 40.15 -19.50
N LEU A 786 -12.52 40.58 -18.64
CA LEU A 786 -11.47 41.54 -18.95
C LEU A 786 -10.10 40.88 -18.75
N ASP A 787 -9.23 41.06 -19.75
CA ASP A 787 -7.81 40.73 -19.66
C ASP A 787 -7.03 42.00 -19.26
N PRO A 788 -6.48 42.07 -18.03
CA PRO A 788 -5.82 43.28 -17.53
C PRO A 788 -4.48 43.59 -18.22
N SER A 789 -3.92 42.67 -19.01
CA SER A 789 -2.65 42.89 -19.72
C SER A 789 -2.81 43.80 -20.94
N ASN A 790 -4.00 43.81 -21.55
CA ASN A 790 -4.29 44.53 -22.80
C ASN A 790 -5.64 45.28 -22.76
N ASN A 791 -6.32 45.27 -21.62
CA ASN A 791 -7.64 45.87 -21.39
C ASN A 791 -8.74 45.39 -22.36
N LYS A 792 -8.61 44.18 -22.92
CA LYS A 792 -9.59 43.62 -23.85
C LYS A 792 -10.78 43.03 -23.08
N ILE A 793 -11.98 43.45 -23.45
CA ILE A 793 -13.24 42.94 -22.92
C ILE A 793 -13.86 41.94 -23.90
N GLU A 794 -14.37 40.82 -23.38
CA GLU A 794 -15.16 39.84 -24.11
C GLU A 794 -16.52 39.64 -23.43
N GLU A 795 -17.57 39.46 -24.23
CA GLU A 795 -18.95 39.34 -23.79
C GLU A 795 -19.47 37.91 -23.97
N PHE A 796 -20.22 37.43 -23.00
CA PHE A 796 -20.77 36.08 -22.98
C PHE A 796 -22.25 36.12 -22.58
N ALA A 797 -23.07 35.40 -23.33
CA ALA A 797 -24.47 35.17 -23.03
C ALA A 797 -24.87 33.75 -23.48
N PRO A 798 -25.91 33.14 -22.88
CA PRO A 798 -26.43 31.86 -23.35
C PRO A 798 -26.87 31.93 -24.81
N THR A 799 -26.57 30.90 -25.60
CA THR A 799 -26.94 30.81 -27.03
C THR A 799 -28.25 30.03 -27.27
N GLU A 800 -28.84 29.49 -26.22
CA GLU A 800 -30.07 28.68 -26.31
C GLU A 800 -31.30 29.57 -26.52
N LYS A 801 -32.22 29.15 -27.40
CA LYS A 801 -33.36 29.99 -27.86
C LYS A 801 -34.29 30.48 -26.74
N ASN A 802 -34.36 29.79 -25.60
CA ASN A 802 -35.31 30.07 -24.52
C ASN A 802 -34.62 30.34 -23.17
N TYR A 803 -33.33 30.70 -23.20
CA TYR A 803 -32.58 30.98 -21.98
C TYR A 803 -31.78 32.27 -22.16
N THR A 804 -32.07 33.23 -21.31
CA THR A 804 -31.32 34.46 -21.12
C THR A 804 -31.06 34.61 -19.63
N LEU A 805 -29.89 35.12 -19.26
CA LEU A 805 -29.59 35.41 -17.85
C LEU A 805 -30.54 36.52 -17.36
N ALA A 806 -31.33 36.23 -16.32
CA ALA A 806 -32.24 37.20 -15.73
C ALA A 806 -31.60 37.81 -14.47
N GLY A 807 -31.12 39.04 -14.60
CA GLY A 807 -30.41 39.80 -13.56
C GLY A 807 -29.26 39.06 -12.89
N PRO A 808 -28.22 38.70 -13.65
CA PRO A 808 -27.01 38.14 -13.07
C PRO A 808 -26.42 39.14 -12.07
N THR A 809 -26.26 38.71 -10.82
CA THR A 809 -25.95 39.62 -9.70
C THR A 809 -24.63 39.28 -9.03
N ALA A 810 -24.56 38.17 -8.28
CA ALA A 810 -23.30 37.72 -7.68
C ALA A 810 -22.57 36.78 -8.65
N ILE A 811 -21.24 36.82 -8.61
CA ILE A 811 -20.37 36.00 -9.44
C ILE A 811 -19.23 35.46 -8.57
N ILE A 812 -19.02 34.15 -8.62
CA ILE A 812 -17.89 33.50 -7.93
C ILE A 812 -17.25 32.47 -8.84
N LEU A 813 -15.96 32.21 -8.63
CA LEU A 813 -15.22 31.21 -9.40
C LEU A 813 -14.99 29.96 -8.55
N ASP A 814 -15.16 28.82 -9.20
CA ASP A 814 -14.74 27.54 -8.67
C ASP A 814 -13.28 27.31 -9.07
N SER A 815 -12.37 27.46 -8.11
CA SER A 815 -10.93 27.26 -8.31
C SER A 815 -10.57 25.81 -8.69
N GLN A 816 -11.43 24.82 -8.39
CA GLN A 816 -11.17 23.42 -8.72
C GLN A 816 -11.53 23.08 -10.17
N THR A 817 -12.62 23.64 -10.68
CA THR A 817 -13.12 23.30 -12.02
C THR A 817 -12.91 24.40 -13.06
N GLY A 818 -12.56 25.62 -12.63
CA GLY A 818 -12.46 26.81 -13.48
C GLY A 818 -13.82 27.32 -13.98
N LYS A 819 -14.93 26.77 -13.46
CA LYS A 819 -16.29 27.23 -13.80
C LYS A 819 -16.65 28.46 -13.00
N ILE A 820 -17.59 29.22 -13.53
CA ILE A 820 -18.07 30.47 -12.94
C ILE A 820 -19.53 30.30 -12.60
N TYR A 821 -19.87 30.55 -11.34
CA TYR A 821 -21.23 30.47 -10.83
C TYR A 821 -21.79 31.89 -10.71
N ILE A 822 -22.98 32.10 -11.26
CA ILE A 822 -23.64 33.40 -11.35
C ILE A 822 -25.05 33.25 -10.77
N SER A 823 -25.41 34.07 -9.79
CA SER A 823 -26.78 34.10 -9.30
C SER A 823 -27.67 34.88 -10.27
N GLU A 824 -28.78 34.28 -10.71
CA GLU A 824 -29.82 34.96 -11.46
C GLU A 824 -30.88 35.45 -10.47
N HIS A 825 -30.84 36.74 -10.15
CA HIS A 825 -31.67 37.34 -9.12
C HIS A 825 -33.17 37.30 -9.50
N GLU A 826 -33.54 37.86 -10.65
CA GLU A 826 -34.90 37.76 -11.22
C GLU A 826 -35.15 36.44 -11.96
N GLY A 827 -34.12 35.61 -12.12
CA GLY A 827 -34.24 34.31 -12.77
C GLY A 827 -34.57 33.17 -11.83
N HIS A 828 -34.47 33.36 -10.51
CA HIS A 828 -34.69 32.32 -9.50
C HIS A 828 -33.81 31.08 -9.76
N ALA A 829 -32.54 31.31 -10.10
CA ALA A 829 -31.64 30.25 -10.55
C ALA A 829 -30.16 30.60 -10.28
N VAL A 830 -29.30 29.59 -10.45
CA VAL A 830 -27.86 29.78 -10.61
C VAL A 830 -27.45 29.35 -12.00
N SER A 831 -26.77 30.23 -12.73
CA SER A 831 -26.13 29.91 -13.99
C SER A 831 -24.69 29.46 -13.77
N VAL A 832 -24.28 28.40 -14.46
CA VAL A 832 -22.90 27.91 -14.44
C VAL A 832 -22.29 28.13 -15.81
N PHE A 833 -21.32 29.04 -15.91
CA PHE A 833 -20.58 29.31 -17.12
C PHE A 833 -19.26 28.54 -17.13
N SER A 834 -18.96 27.88 -18.26
CA SER A 834 -17.66 27.26 -18.52
C SER A 834 -16.84 28.14 -19.46
N PRO A 835 -15.80 28.86 -18.98
CA PRO A 835 -14.95 29.68 -19.83
C PRO A 835 -14.26 28.88 -20.94
N LEU A 836 -13.92 27.62 -20.66
CA LEU A 836 -13.26 26.73 -21.60
C LEU A 836 -14.18 26.33 -22.76
N LEU A 837 -15.42 25.95 -22.46
CA LEU A 837 -16.39 25.50 -23.46
C LEU A 837 -17.23 26.64 -24.05
N LYS A 838 -17.23 27.81 -23.40
CA LYS A 838 -18.11 28.96 -23.67
C LYS A 838 -19.59 28.59 -23.64
N THR A 839 -19.96 27.67 -22.76
CA THR A 839 -21.34 27.18 -22.59
C THR A 839 -21.89 27.62 -21.24
N PHE A 840 -23.19 27.89 -21.21
CA PHE A 840 -23.95 28.13 -19.98
C PHE A 840 -24.77 26.90 -19.65
N GLU A 841 -24.84 26.60 -18.36
CA GLU A 841 -25.80 25.67 -17.77
C GLU A 841 -26.67 26.42 -16.77
N ARG A 842 -27.91 25.98 -16.56
CA ARG A 842 -28.85 26.63 -15.65
C ARG A 842 -29.33 25.65 -14.58
N ILE A 843 -29.23 26.06 -13.33
CA ILE A 843 -29.73 25.32 -12.16
C ILE A 843 -30.92 26.11 -11.61
N PRO A 844 -32.17 25.72 -11.94
CA PRO A 844 -33.35 26.38 -11.39
C PRO A 844 -33.45 26.12 -9.88
N LEU A 845 -33.74 27.16 -9.11
CA LEU A 845 -34.04 27.08 -7.68
C LEU A 845 -35.56 27.14 -7.45
N ASP A 846 -36.03 27.54 -6.27
CA ASP A 846 -37.46 27.58 -5.94
C ASP A 846 -38.17 28.52 -6.93
N PRO A 847 -39.21 28.04 -7.66
CA PRO A 847 -39.94 28.86 -8.61
C PRO A 847 -40.78 29.96 -7.93
N ASN A 848 -40.78 30.05 -6.59
CA ASN A 848 -41.38 31.15 -5.86
C ASN A 848 -40.84 32.49 -6.40
N PRO A 849 -41.71 33.41 -6.87
CA PRO A 849 -41.29 34.73 -7.34
C PRO A 849 -40.57 35.57 -6.29
N ASP A 850 -40.79 35.27 -5.01
CA ASP A 850 -40.10 35.90 -3.90
C ASP A 850 -38.71 35.27 -3.62
N ASP A 851 -38.30 34.20 -4.30
CA ASP A 851 -36.94 33.64 -4.18
C ASP A 851 -35.95 34.51 -4.98
N LEU A 852 -35.10 35.29 -4.31
CA LEU A 852 -34.11 36.15 -4.98
C LEU A 852 -32.68 35.72 -4.61
N PRO A 853 -32.08 34.80 -5.39
CA PRO A 853 -30.70 34.36 -5.23
C PRO A 853 -29.70 35.52 -5.29
N TYR A 854 -28.81 35.59 -4.30
CA TYR A 854 -27.82 36.66 -4.19
C TYR A 854 -26.41 36.11 -4.02
N GLY A 855 -25.71 36.43 -2.94
CA GLY A 855 -24.35 35.99 -2.67
C GLY A 855 -24.22 34.48 -2.54
N MET A 856 -23.06 33.96 -2.90
CA MET A 856 -22.77 32.54 -2.94
C MET A 856 -21.41 32.23 -2.30
N ALA A 857 -21.28 31.02 -1.75
CA ALA A 857 -20.02 30.50 -1.23
C ALA A 857 -19.95 28.97 -1.36
N PHE A 858 -18.74 28.40 -1.41
CA PHE A 858 -18.55 26.95 -1.39
C PHE A 858 -18.29 26.44 0.03
N ASP A 859 -18.87 25.29 0.37
CA ASP A 859 -18.52 24.57 1.59
C ASP A 859 -17.34 23.60 1.40
N LYS A 860 -16.92 22.95 2.49
CA LYS A 860 -15.86 21.92 2.49
C LYS A 860 -16.14 20.71 1.59
N TYR A 861 -17.40 20.41 1.29
CA TYR A 861 -17.81 19.33 0.40
C TYR A 861 -18.02 19.82 -1.05
N HIS A 862 -17.67 21.07 -1.34
CA HIS A 862 -17.85 21.70 -2.65
C HIS A 862 -19.33 21.75 -3.08
N ASN A 863 -20.26 21.89 -2.14
CA ASN A 863 -21.61 22.34 -2.44
C ASN A 863 -21.63 23.86 -2.49
N LEU A 864 -22.46 24.39 -3.38
CA LEU A 864 -22.68 25.82 -3.54
C LEU A 864 -23.82 26.26 -2.64
N TRP A 865 -23.54 27.16 -1.72
CA TRP A 865 -24.53 27.81 -0.88
C TRP A 865 -24.96 29.12 -1.53
N VAL A 866 -26.26 29.40 -1.54
CA VAL A 866 -26.86 30.53 -2.25
C VAL A 866 -27.87 31.22 -1.33
N ALA A 867 -27.62 32.49 -1.02
CA ALA A 867 -28.48 33.25 -0.12
C ALA A 867 -29.78 33.70 -0.82
N GLN A 868 -30.92 33.54 -0.15
CA GLN A 868 -32.26 33.88 -0.66
C GLN A 868 -32.91 34.90 0.27
N HIS A 869 -32.52 36.16 0.11
CA HIS A 869 -32.66 37.22 1.12
C HIS A 869 -34.10 37.70 1.41
N THR A 870 -35.07 37.40 0.53
CA THR A 870 -36.48 37.81 0.64
C THR A 870 -37.37 36.76 1.30
N ILE A 871 -36.90 35.52 1.43
CA ILE A 871 -37.65 34.40 2.01
C ILE A 871 -36.97 33.77 3.24
N ASP A 872 -35.89 34.40 3.74
CA ASP A 872 -35.11 33.95 4.89
C ASP A 872 -34.62 32.49 4.79
N LYS A 873 -34.19 32.11 3.58
CA LYS A 873 -33.66 30.78 3.28
C LYS A 873 -32.26 30.85 2.68
N ILE A 874 -31.62 29.70 2.70
CA ILE A 874 -30.38 29.45 1.96
C ILE A 874 -30.53 28.14 1.19
N ALA A 875 -30.22 28.19 -0.11
CA ALA A 875 -30.20 27.01 -0.96
C ALA A 875 -28.80 26.38 -0.93
N ILE A 876 -28.75 25.05 -0.88
CA ILE A 876 -27.53 24.25 -0.91
C ILE A 876 -27.60 23.40 -2.17
N VAL A 877 -26.77 23.73 -3.16
CA VAL A 877 -26.74 23.10 -4.47
C VAL A 877 -25.56 22.13 -4.53
N ASP A 878 -25.84 20.87 -4.86
CA ASP A 878 -24.80 19.92 -5.20
C ASP A 878 -24.26 20.26 -6.60
N THR A 879 -23.04 20.78 -6.66
CA THR A 879 -22.35 21.16 -7.91
C THR A 879 -22.19 20.03 -8.94
N ARG A 880 -22.31 18.77 -8.53
CA ARG A 880 -22.16 17.57 -9.37
C ARG A 880 -23.51 17.09 -9.91
N THR A 881 -24.52 16.94 -9.06
CA THR A 881 -25.86 16.45 -9.47
C THR A 881 -26.78 17.58 -9.94
N LYS A 882 -26.50 18.81 -9.52
CA LYS A 882 -27.32 20.03 -9.67
C LYS A 882 -28.65 19.97 -8.93
N GLU A 883 -28.82 18.97 -8.08
CA GLU A 883 -29.92 18.96 -7.12
C GLU A 883 -29.63 19.98 -6.03
N TYR A 884 -30.69 20.50 -5.42
CA TYR A 884 -30.57 21.43 -4.31
C TYR A 884 -31.57 21.09 -3.21
N ILE A 885 -31.23 21.52 -2.01
CA ILE A 885 -32.15 21.57 -0.87
C ILE A 885 -32.15 22.99 -0.31
N GLU A 886 -33.19 23.34 0.45
CA GLU A 886 -33.25 24.63 1.13
C GLU A 886 -33.29 24.44 2.64
N LYS A 887 -32.71 25.39 3.35
CA LYS A 887 -32.75 25.47 4.81
C LYS A 887 -33.24 26.85 5.23
N ASN A 888 -34.06 26.88 6.27
CA ASN A 888 -34.52 28.14 6.88
C ASN A 888 -33.39 28.73 7.74
N ILE A 889 -33.28 30.05 7.73
CA ILE A 889 -32.48 30.80 8.70
C ILE A 889 -33.31 30.99 9.98
N PRO A 890 -32.70 30.94 11.20
CA PRO A 890 -33.47 31.02 12.44
C PRO A 890 -34.12 32.39 12.66
N SER A 891 -33.43 33.47 12.31
CA SER A 891 -33.97 34.83 12.38
C SER A 891 -34.98 35.12 11.27
N SER A 892 -36.15 35.64 11.65
CA SER A 892 -37.14 36.18 10.71
C SER A 892 -36.70 37.55 10.17
N ASN A 893 -36.88 37.79 8.87
CA ASN A 893 -36.49 39.00 8.16
C ASN A 893 -35.00 39.31 8.32
N SER A 894 -34.15 38.30 8.17
CA SER A 894 -32.69 38.33 8.31
C SER A 894 -32.01 39.18 7.23
N TRP A 895 -32.57 39.19 6.01
CA TRP A 895 -32.06 39.90 4.84
C TRP A 895 -30.62 39.52 4.45
N ILE A 896 -30.32 38.22 4.43
CA ILE A 896 -28.99 37.69 4.11
C ILE A 896 -28.66 37.83 2.62
N GLN A 897 -27.86 38.83 2.25
CA GLN A 897 -27.47 39.03 0.84
C GLN A 897 -26.09 38.44 0.52
N TRP A 898 -25.11 38.66 1.40
CA TRP A 898 -23.74 38.22 1.17
C TRP A 898 -23.32 37.18 2.20
N ILE A 899 -22.65 36.14 1.72
CA ILE A 899 -22.16 35.03 2.51
C ILE A 899 -20.71 34.74 2.09
N THR A 900 -19.96 34.13 2.98
CA THR A 900 -18.59 33.67 2.70
C THR A 900 -18.35 32.32 3.36
N SER A 901 -17.20 31.70 3.12
CA SER A 901 -16.77 30.49 3.83
C SER A 901 -15.45 30.70 4.56
N ASP A 902 -15.31 30.05 5.71
CA ASP A 902 -14.06 30.01 6.47
C ASP A 902 -13.13 28.89 5.96
N SER A 903 -11.94 28.76 6.56
CA SER A 903 -10.96 27.72 6.20
C SER A 903 -11.42 26.28 6.49
N GLN A 904 -12.43 26.11 7.34
CA GLN A 904 -13.04 24.82 7.63
C GLN A 904 -14.22 24.51 6.69
N GLY A 905 -14.57 25.46 5.81
CA GLY A 905 -15.70 25.39 4.91
C GLY A 905 -17.06 25.53 5.60
N ASN A 906 -17.11 26.13 6.79
CA ASN A 906 -18.36 26.60 7.39
C ASN A 906 -18.81 27.86 6.65
N ILE A 907 -20.13 28.07 6.56
CA ILE A 907 -20.69 29.24 5.87
C ILE A 907 -20.97 30.34 6.88
N VAL A 908 -20.49 31.54 6.60
CA VAL A 908 -20.75 32.73 7.40
C VAL A 908 -21.75 33.61 6.68
N ILE A 909 -22.86 33.90 7.34
CA ILE A 909 -23.95 34.73 6.83
C ILE A 909 -24.01 36.05 7.59
N ALA A 910 -24.18 37.16 6.88
CA ALA A 910 -24.41 38.47 7.47
C ALA A 910 -25.91 38.79 7.48
N GLU A 911 -26.50 38.80 8.67
CA GLU A 911 -27.94 39.05 8.86
C GLU A 911 -28.17 40.53 9.14
N GLU A 912 -28.22 41.31 8.05
CA GLU A 912 -28.24 42.78 8.08
C GLU A 912 -29.35 43.32 8.99
N LYS A 913 -30.57 42.79 8.87
CA LYS A 913 -31.74 43.25 9.62
C LYS A 913 -31.90 42.58 10.99
N ALA A 914 -31.18 41.49 11.25
CA ALA A 914 -31.17 40.82 12.55
C ALA A 914 -30.01 41.28 13.45
N ASN A 915 -29.15 42.18 12.97
CA ASN A 915 -27.98 42.71 13.67
C ASN A 915 -27.02 41.60 14.14
N ALA A 916 -26.81 40.56 13.32
CA ALA A 916 -26.05 39.37 13.68
C ALA A 916 -25.15 38.87 12.54
N LEU A 917 -24.15 38.07 12.92
CA LEU A 917 -23.49 37.12 12.03
C LEU A 917 -23.94 35.72 12.43
N GLY A 918 -24.35 34.91 11.46
CA GLY A 918 -24.64 33.50 11.62
C GLY A 918 -23.47 32.66 11.12
N ILE A 919 -23.03 31.68 11.91
CA ILE A 919 -22.06 30.67 11.47
C ILE A 919 -22.81 29.35 11.27
N ILE A 920 -22.82 28.87 10.05
CA ILE A 920 -23.41 27.59 9.66
C ILE A 920 -22.32 26.54 9.64
N THR A 921 -22.31 25.72 10.69
CA THR A 921 -21.46 24.53 10.76
C THR A 921 -22.12 23.39 10.01
N ILE A 922 -21.30 22.65 9.25
CA ILE A 922 -21.78 21.59 8.35
C ILE A 922 -21.13 20.27 8.76
N SER A 923 -21.97 19.28 8.98
CA SER A 923 -21.56 17.88 9.17
C SER A 923 -22.45 16.98 8.34
N ALA A 924 -22.08 15.71 8.18
CA ALA A 924 -22.94 14.71 7.57
C ALA A 924 -23.23 13.60 8.58
N ASN A 925 -24.48 13.17 8.65
CA ASN A 925 -24.81 11.97 9.40
C ASN A 925 -24.21 10.73 8.72
N ALA A 926 -23.84 9.73 9.52
CA ALA A 926 -23.57 8.40 8.99
C ALA A 926 -24.78 7.94 8.15
N PRO A 927 -24.56 7.27 7.00
CA PRO A 927 -25.65 6.94 6.09
C PRO A 927 -26.69 6.06 6.79
N SER A 928 -27.87 6.60 7.03
CA SER A 928 -29.03 5.85 7.52
C SER A 928 -29.66 5.07 6.36
N GLY A 929 -28.98 4.01 5.93
CA GLY A 929 -29.57 3.01 5.04
C GLY A 929 -30.53 2.14 5.83
N ASN A 930 -31.82 2.16 5.47
CA ASN A 930 -32.79 1.15 5.91
C ASN A 930 -32.21 -0.25 5.61
N LEU A 931 -31.83 -0.98 6.66
CA LEU A 931 -31.34 -2.34 6.61
C LEU A 931 -32.50 -3.27 6.23
N GLN A 932 -32.71 -3.49 4.93
CA GLN A 932 -33.34 -4.74 4.50
C GLN A 932 -32.32 -5.86 4.70
N ASN A 933 -32.63 -6.74 5.66
CA ASN A 933 -31.93 -7.98 5.96
C ASN A 933 -31.84 -8.87 4.72
N ASN A 934 -30.82 -8.68 3.88
CA ASN A 934 -30.40 -9.65 2.88
C ASN A 934 -29.23 -10.44 3.47
N GLN A 935 -29.53 -11.51 4.21
CA GLN A 935 -28.56 -12.56 4.51
C GLN A 935 -28.15 -13.23 3.18
N LEU A 936 -27.06 -12.77 2.57
CA LEU A 936 -26.39 -13.44 1.47
C LEU A 936 -25.61 -14.64 2.02
N ASN A 937 -26.23 -15.82 1.94
CA ASN A 937 -25.51 -17.09 2.04
C ASN A 937 -24.59 -17.24 0.83
N ILE A 938 -23.32 -16.87 1.00
CA ILE A 938 -22.24 -17.25 0.09
C ILE A 938 -21.77 -18.65 0.49
N PRO A 939 -21.65 -19.62 -0.43
CA PRO A 939 -21.00 -20.88 -0.12
C PRO A 939 -19.49 -20.63 -0.03
N VAL A 940 -19.00 -20.20 1.14
CA VAL A 940 -17.57 -20.26 1.45
C VAL A 940 -17.27 -21.68 1.93
N GLY A 941 -17.22 -22.60 0.98
CA GLY A 941 -16.73 -23.94 1.24
C GLY A 941 -15.21 -23.91 1.31
N ILE A 942 -14.63 -23.86 2.51
CA ILE A 942 -13.32 -24.51 2.69
C ILE A 942 -13.57 -25.96 2.27
N PRO A 943 -12.89 -26.50 1.24
CA PRO A 943 -13.13 -27.87 0.83
C PRO A 943 -12.90 -28.78 2.04
N GLN A 944 -13.96 -29.40 2.56
CA GLN A 944 -13.81 -30.41 3.58
C GLN A 944 -13.20 -31.64 2.92
N ILE A 945 -11.88 -31.71 3.00
CA ILE A 945 -11.15 -32.91 2.67
C ILE A 945 -11.48 -33.88 3.81
N GLY A 946 -12.25 -34.94 3.53
CA GLY A 946 -12.71 -35.93 4.53
C GLY A 946 -11.59 -36.77 5.18
N PHE A 947 -10.34 -36.31 5.10
CA PHE A 947 -9.16 -36.95 5.65
C PHE A 947 -8.32 -35.91 6.41
N SER A 948 -7.83 -36.28 7.59
CA SER A 948 -6.88 -35.46 8.34
C SER A 948 -5.49 -35.47 7.70
N TYR A 949 -4.69 -34.43 7.96
CA TYR A 949 -3.29 -34.34 7.51
C TYR A 949 -2.51 -35.63 7.81
N ALA A 950 -2.64 -36.15 9.03
CA ALA A 950 -1.96 -37.37 9.47
C ALA A 950 -2.38 -38.62 8.65
N GLN A 951 -3.65 -38.73 8.25
CA GLN A 951 -4.16 -39.87 7.48
C GLN A 951 -3.60 -39.95 6.06
N ILE A 952 -3.19 -38.82 5.47
CA ILE A 952 -2.58 -38.78 4.13
C ILE A 952 -1.06 -38.82 4.25
N VAL A 953 -0.48 -38.02 5.14
CA VAL A 953 0.95 -37.77 5.17
C VAL A 953 1.71 -38.93 5.83
N ALA A 954 1.20 -39.53 6.90
CA ALA A 954 1.91 -40.61 7.60
C ALA A 954 2.11 -41.89 6.75
N PRO A 955 1.09 -42.38 6.01
CA PRO A 955 1.29 -43.48 5.06
C PRO A 955 2.27 -43.10 3.93
N SER A 956 2.20 -41.86 3.44
CA SER A 956 3.09 -41.37 2.38
C SER A 956 4.55 -41.34 2.82
N ILE A 957 4.84 -40.84 4.03
CA ILE A 957 6.19 -40.88 4.62
C ILE A 957 6.69 -42.31 4.73
N THR A 958 5.85 -43.22 5.24
CA THR A 958 6.21 -44.64 5.40
C THR A 958 6.57 -45.29 4.07
N GLY A 959 5.74 -45.08 3.03
CA GLY A 959 6.01 -45.58 1.68
C GLY A 959 7.32 -45.03 1.11
N LEU A 960 7.56 -43.73 1.25
CA LEU A 960 8.80 -43.08 0.80
C LEU A 960 10.04 -43.61 1.55
N LEU A 961 9.95 -43.87 2.86
CA LEU A 961 11.05 -44.43 3.64
C LEU A 961 11.43 -45.85 3.19
N ILE A 962 10.44 -46.68 2.83
CA ILE A 962 10.69 -48.00 2.25
C ILE A 962 11.45 -47.87 0.93
N VAL A 963 11.00 -46.99 0.03
CA VAL A 963 11.68 -46.71 -1.24
C VAL A 963 13.11 -46.23 -1.00
N VAL A 964 13.31 -45.28 -0.08
CA VAL A 964 14.63 -44.77 0.33
C VAL A 964 15.53 -45.91 0.82
N ALA A 965 15.04 -46.83 1.65
CA ALA A 965 15.82 -47.96 2.15
C ALA A 965 16.27 -48.92 1.03
N PHE A 966 15.40 -49.21 0.06
CA PHE A 966 15.74 -50.02 -1.12
C PHE A 966 16.81 -49.34 -1.99
N PHE A 967 16.62 -48.06 -2.31
CA PHE A 967 17.59 -47.32 -3.13
C PHE A 967 18.92 -47.11 -2.39
N TYR A 968 18.90 -46.95 -1.06
CA TYR A 968 20.12 -46.86 -0.25
C TYR A 968 20.93 -48.16 -0.34
N SER A 969 20.26 -49.31 -0.13
CA SER A 969 20.88 -50.64 -0.23
C SER A 969 21.49 -50.86 -1.62
N LYS A 970 20.76 -50.48 -2.68
CA LYS A 970 21.25 -50.53 -4.05
C LYS A 970 22.47 -49.64 -4.27
N ALA A 971 22.45 -48.38 -3.84
CA ALA A 971 23.57 -47.45 -4.00
C ALA A 971 24.83 -47.90 -3.25
N VAL A 972 24.67 -48.51 -2.07
CA VAL A 972 25.79 -49.11 -1.31
C VAL A 972 26.38 -50.32 -2.05
N LEU A 973 25.53 -51.21 -2.58
CA LEU A 973 25.96 -52.35 -3.38
C LEU A 973 26.68 -51.90 -4.66
N ASP A 974 26.16 -50.90 -5.35
CA ASP A 974 26.74 -50.30 -6.54
C ASP A 974 28.15 -49.71 -6.26
N LEU A 975 28.29 -48.96 -5.16
CA LEU A 975 29.58 -48.44 -4.72
C LEU A 975 30.57 -49.58 -4.41
N ARG A 976 30.12 -50.64 -3.73
CA ARG A 976 30.95 -51.80 -3.39
C ARG A 976 31.39 -52.55 -4.65
N ASN A 977 30.48 -52.79 -5.58
CA ASN A 977 30.75 -53.48 -6.84
C ASN A 977 31.77 -52.71 -7.68
N SER A 978 31.60 -51.39 -7.82
CA SER A 978 32.57 -50.54 -8.52
C SER A 978 33.93 -50.53 -7.83
N SER A 979 33.98 -50.39 -6.50
CA SER A 979 35.24 -50.43 -5.76
C SER A 979 35.96 -51.78 -5.90
N ASN A 980 35.24 -52.90 -5.95
CA ASN A 980 35.83 -54.22 -6.11
C ASN A 980 36.33 -54.43 -7.55
N LYS A 981 35.53 -54.07 -8.56
CA LYS A 981 35.91 -54.18 -9.97
C LYS A 981 37.16 -53.35 -10.27
N ILE A 982 37.21 -52.09 -9.82
CA ILE A 982 38.39 -51.24 -10.04
C ILE A 982 39.63 -51.75 -9.31
N ARG A 983 39.48 -52.33 -8.10
CA ARG A 983 40.62 -52.96 -7.40
C ARG A 983 41.17 -54.15 -8.19
N LYS A 984 40.31 -55.02 -8.71
CA LYS A 984 40.72 -56.18 -9.52
C LYS A 984 41.47 -55.76 -10.78
N VAL A 985 40.91 -54.80 -11.54
CA VAL A 985 41.53 -54.22 -12.75
C VAL A 985 42.93 -53.63 -12.47
N GLN A 986 43.23 -53.23 -11.23
CA GLN A 986 44.50 -52.58 -10.86
C GLN A 986 45.50 -53.50 -10.16
N THR A 987 45.08 -54.69 -9.72
CA THR A 987 45.94 -55.71 -9.08
C THR A 987 46.36 -56.82 -10.04
N GLU A 988 45.64 -57.00 -11.14
CA GLU A 988 46.03 -57.82 -12.30
C GLU A 988 46.73 -56.95 -13.35
#